data_AF-A0A0L6JKS5-F1
#
_entry.id   AF-A0A0L6JKS5-F1
#
_cell.length_a   1.000
_cell.length_b   1.000
_cell.length_c   1.000
_cell.angle_alpha   90.00
_cell.angle_beta   90.00
_cell.angle_gamma   90.00
#
_symmetry.space_group_name_H-M   'P 1'
#
loop_
_entity.id
_entity.type
_entity.pdbx_description
1 polymer ?
#
loop_
_entity_poly.entity_id
_entity_poly.type
_entity_poly.pdbx_seq_one_letter_code
_entity_poly.pdbx_strand_id
1 'polypeptide(L)'
;MKKLGCFILSTMLITSVSLPLQQVEAAYPEGSSLCINEIMAANTMTIRDGDVEDTKNGAVGGSYSDWIELYNTSNNAVDLTGYTLSDDGATWTFPKALIPPKSYLMVWASDKNKVAKDGQLHVNFKLSSSGEKIVLKTPDGAVLDSVSYGSLADDESYGRNTDGGTEFFTFSKSTPNAANVNGLVAVDEPVFSHKAGFYTDAFDLMLSVNQKDVTVYYTTNGSDPVPGKSGTFQYLDKISIKSRAGEPNVLSMIKTGDYFWNPPVGEVFKCSIVKAIAVSADGKKSRIVTGSFFVDPNMKTRYDLPVISLVTDKVNLFDSMRGIYVNSNRVGDDWERPVHMEFFEKDGTPGFSKYCDMRLHGGGSKGFAQKSLRLYADNEYDGKDKISYNIFPGLTDEVNGEGIDNFKRLILRNSGSDWSGSMFRDAMMQSLVSHLKLDTQAYRPSVVFIDGEYWGIHNIRERYDKFYFASHYKLDKDRVALLEVPYTFGSSNKLTVNEGTEEDAAAYTNDITNYLKSQDISSKDAYEYIKTKMDVDNYIDYQVANIYFSNSDWPQNNVTMWKYKTEDGLYHPEAPYGQDGRWRWIIKDLDFGFCGGMAGANGLNHDTLAHSSMVTSTQKNEWAVFLFGTLLQNPEFRNEFINRMADYMNTCFNSSFVNQTIDKMKADLASSMTEHNNRWQAIEDWDGNVGVMKNFANERSGYVINHMINKFGTNGVTGTASIKLDTDIEKGFVRVNSVDINNTTPGVTMPQSWTGAYFKGVPVKIKAVPQKGYVFDHWEGVEEVSDTITITPTGDMKIKAVFKAAAGQEYKVSGYINPEVDSIASDFKAQFKVEVVGQQIYAMTDEKGYFEMSLPSSETAYALKVSKPGYLSREVKNVTASKETVIFPKEAPLILWAGDSNSDGSINMSDVIQLAKIFGSVSGDGNYKADVDFNKDKNINMLDVIIIAKRFNATSMDY
;
A
#
# COMPACT_ATOMS: atom_id res chain seq x y z
N MET A 1 44.44 -1.60 10.31
CA MET A 1 44.95 -2.58 11.30
C MET A 1 44.05 -2.47 12.53
N LYS A 2 43.08 -3.40 12.67
CA LYS A 2 43.11 -4.54 13.62
C LYS A 2 43.00 -4.04 15.08
N LYS A 3 42.14 -4.53 15.97
CA LYS A 3 41.08 -5.57 15.99
C LYS A 3 40.69 -5.65 17.49
N LEU A 4 39.40 -5.77 17.83
CA LEU A 4 38.74 -6.76 18.73
C LEU A 4 37.83 -5.93 19.65
N GLY A 5 36.57 -6.22 19.94
CA GLY A 5 35.72 -7.38 19.72
C GLY A 5 34.76 -7.42 20.91
N CYS A 6 33.46 -7.26 20.70
CA CYS A 6 32.40 -7.65 21.65
C CYS A 6 31.04 -7.60 20.93
N PHE A 7 30.70 -8.74 20.32
CA PHE A 7 29.32 -9.12 20.04
C PHE A 7 28.64 -9.39 21.38
N ILE A 8 27.59 -8.63 21.72
CA ILE A 8 26.68 -9.01 22.79
C ILE A 8 25.53 -9.78 22.12
N LEU A 9 25.47 -11.09 22.41
CA LEU A 9 24.30 -11.92 22.17
C LEU A 9 23.13 -11.35 22.99
N SER A 10 22.07 -10.88 22.33
CA SER A 10 20.75 -10.75 22.95
C SER A 10 19.99 -12.06 22.78
N THR A 11 20.37 -13.09 23.53
CA THR A 11 19.49 -14.22 23.83
C THR A 11 18.49 -13.77 24.88
N MET A 12 17.36 -13.19 24.46
CA MET A 12 16.16 -13.22 25.29
C MET A 12 15.56 -14.63 25.14
N LEU A 13 15.87 -15.50 26.08
CA LEU A 13 14.96 -16.59 26.45
C LEU A 13 13.65 -15.91 26.87
N ILE A 14 12.67 -15.84 25.98
CA ILE A 14 11.28 -15.71 26.40
C ILE A 14 10.89 -17.12 26.85
N THR A 15 11.25 -17.47 28.08
CA THR A 15 10.48 -18.46 28.81
C THR A 15 9.14 -17.81 29.09
N SER A 16 8.19 -17.98 28.18
CA SER A 16 6.77 -17.88 28.54
C SER A 16 6.52 -19.01 29.53
N VAL A 17 6.75 -18.72 30.81
CA VAL A 17 6.05 -19.43 31.87
C VAL A 17 4.60 -19.02 31.68
N SER A 18 3.87 -19.73 30.81
CA SER A 18 2.42 -19.74 30.90
C SER A 18 2.12 -20.33 32.26
N LEU A 19 1.73 -19.45 33.19
CA LEU A 19 1.00 -19.90 34.36
C LEU A 19 -0.16 -20.74 33.80
N PRO A 20 -0.39 -21.97 34.32
CA PRO A 20 -1.58 -22.71 33.94
C PRO A 20 -2.77 -21.79 34.22
N LEU A 21 -3.67 -21.65 33.24
CA LEU A 21 -4.93 -20.95 33.45
C LEU A 21 -5.57 -21.58 34.68
N GLN A 22 -5.54 -20.84 35.79
CA GLN A 22 -6.23 -21.26 36.98
C GLN A 22 -7.71 -21.16 36.62
N GLN A 23 -8.40 -22.29 36.66
CA GLN A 23 -9.84 -22.39 36.50
C GLN A 23 -10.45 -21.39 37.51
N VAL A 24 -10.89 -20.22 37.04
CA VAL A 24 -11.42 -19.18 37.90
C VAL A 24 -12.86 -19.54 38.20
N GLU A 25 -13.09 -20.11 39.37
CA GLU A 25 -14.44 -20.21 39.92
C GLU A 25 -14.98 -18.79 40.12
N ALA A 26 -16.15 -18.49 39.53
CA ALA A 26 -16.87 -17.28 39.84
C ALA A 26 -17.22 -17.26 41.33
N ALA A 27 -16.95 -16.14 42.00
CA ALA A 27 -17.46 -15.89 43.35
C ALA A 27 -18.96 -15.53 43.26
N TYR A 28 -19.80 -16.54 42.97
CA TYR A 28 -21.24 -16.40 42.99
C TYR A 28 -21.75 -16.76 44.39
N PRO A 29 -22.38 -15.85 45.13
CA PRO A 29 -23.06 -16.23 46.37
C PRO A 29 -24.23 -17.16 46.00
N GLU A 30 -24.27 -18.37 46.58
CA GLU A 30 -25.44 -19.24 46.50
C GLU A 30 -26.71 -18.44 46.86
N GLY A 31 -27.65 -18.33 45.91
CA GLY A 31 -28.92 -17.65 46.10
C GLY A 31 -29.09 -16.29 45.39
N SER A 32 -28.10 -15.80 44.62
CA SER A 32 -28.29 -14.59 43.82
C SER A 32 -29.28 -14.81 42.68
N SER A 33 -30.18 -13.85 42.41
CA SER A 33 -31.28 -13.98 41.44
C SER A 33 -30.93 -13.51 40.02
N LEU A 34 -29.71 -13.03 39.79
CA LEU A 34 -29.29 -12.37 38.56
C LEU A 34 -27.78 -12.58 38.34
N CYS A 35 -27.38 -12.89 37.10
CA CYS A 35 -25.98 -13.12 36.73
C CYS A 35 -25.66 -12.57 35.33
N ILE A 36 -24.36 -12.40 35.04
CA ILE A 36 -23.85 -12.23 33.68
C ILE A 36 -23.84 -13.62 33.01
N ASN A 37 -24.54 -13.76 31.89
CA ASN A 37 -24.82 -15.04 31.25
C ASN A 37 -23.92 -15.33 30.05
N GLU A 38 -23.71 -14.33 29.19
CA GLU A 38 -22.93 -14.46 27.95
C GLU A 38 -22.42 -13.07 27.53
N ILE A 39 -21.25 -13.02 26.90
CA ILE A 39 -20.60 -11.79 26.42
C ILE A 39 -20.04 -12.01 25.02
N MET A 40 -20.16 -11.02 24.13
CA MET A 40 -19.46 -11.00 22.84
C MET A 40 -18.71 -9.68 22.69
N ALA A 41 -17.38 -9.76 22.57
CA ALA A 41 -16.48 -8.60 22.56
C ALA A 41 -16.02 -8.15 21.16
N ALA A 42 -16.44 -8.89 20.12
CA ALA A 42 -16.16 -8.57 18.72
C ALA A 42 -17.34 -9.06 17.85
N ASN A 43 -18.49 -8.38 17.96
CA ASN A 43 -19.66 -8.73 17.17
C ASN A 43 -19.53 -8.11 15.77
N THR A 44 -19.36 -8.93 14.72
CA THR A 44 -19.19 -8.41 13.35
C THR A 44 -20.34 -8.81 12.42
N MET A 45 -21.05 -9.90 12.75
CA MET A 45 -22.19 -10.37 11.95
C MET A 45 -23.31 -11.06 12.74
N THR A 46 -23.11 -11.42 14.00
CA THR A 46 -24.05 -12.24 14.78
C THR A 46 -25.41 -11.59 14.94
N ILE A 47 -25.45 -10.37 15.49
CA ILE A 47 -26.71 -9.68 15.78
C ILE A 47 -26.51 -8.15 15.76
N ARG A 48 -27.41 -7.42 15.09
CA ARG A 48 -27.35 -5.96 15.08
C ARG A 48 -28.05 -5.38 16.31
N ASP A 49 -27.58 -4.22 16.74
CA ASP A 49 -28.08 -3.53 17.93
C ASP A 49 -29.45 -2.88 17.76
N GLY A 50 -30.08 -2.96 16.58
CA GLY A 50 -31.41 -2.44 16.32
C GLY A 50 -31.54 -0.92 16.43
N ASP A 51 -30.44 -0.18 16.64
CA ASP A 51 -30.44 1.25 16.87
C ASP A 51 -30.74 2.02 15.58
N VAL A 52 -32.04 2.19 15.29
CA VAL A 52 -32.53 2.94 14.13
C VAL A 52 -32.15 4.43 14.13
N GLU A 53 -31.65 4.94 15.27
CA GLU A 53 -31.17 6.30 15.40
C GLU A 53 -29.66 6.43 15.13
N ASP A 54 -28.98 5.33 14.83
CA ASP A 54 -27.58 5.33 14.39
C ASP A 54 -27.47 6.07 13.04
N THR A 55 -26.68 7.15 13.01
CA THR A 55 -26.57 8.03 11.82
C THR A 55 -25.90 7.36 10.63
N LYS A 56 -25.19 6.24 10.85
CA LYS A 56 -24.51 5.48 9.79
C LYS A 56 -25.30 4.23 9.41
N ASN A 57 -25.79 3.48 10.41
CA ASN A 57 -26.33 2.14 10.22
C ASN A 57 -27.82 1.97 10.56
N GLY A 58 -28.52 3.04 10.97
CA GLY A 58 -29.91 2.94 11.43
C GLY A 58 -30.90 2.37 10.40
N ALA A 59 -30.68 2.64 9.10
CA ALA A 59 -31.54 2.14 8.02
C ALA A 59 -31.48 0.62 7.81
N VAL A 60 -30.43 -0.05 8.31
CA VAL A 60 -30.24 -1.51 8.24
C VAL A 60 -30.40 -2.19 9.60
N GLY A 61 -31.01 -1.50 10.57
CA GLY A 61 -31.25 -2.03 11.90
C GLY A 61 -30.06 -1.88 12.85
N GLY A 62 -29.25 -0.82 12.69
CA GLY A 62 -28.19 -0.47 13.64
C GLY A 62 -26.84 -1.16 13.37
N SER A 63 -25.90 -0.98 14.30
CA SER A 63 -24.51 -1.46 14.21
C SER A 63 -24.37 -2.86 14.81
N TYR A 64 -23.35 -3.63 14.40
CA TYR A 64 -22.96 -4.83 15.15
C TYR A 64 -22.14 -4.39 16.37
N SER A 65 -22.85 -4.04 17.45
CA SER A 65 -22.23 -3.59 18.69
C SER A 65 -21.90 -4.81 19.56
N ASP A 66 -20.82 -4.72 20.33
CA ASP A 66 -20.50 -5.70 21.38
C ASP A 66 -21.64 -5.77 22.40
N TRP A 67 -21.76 -6.87 23.13
CA TRP A 67 -22.89 -7.04 24.03
C TRP A 67 -22.60 -7.91 25.25
N ILE A 68 -23.37 -7.64 26.29
CA ILE A 68 -23.39 -8.34 27.57
C ILE A 68 -24.83 -8.80 27.81
N GLU A 69 -25.03 -10.09 28.01
CA GLU A 69 -26.32 -10.66 28.38
C GLU A 69 -26.40 -10.91 29.89
N LEU A 70 -27.49 -10.46 30.50
CA LEU A 70 -27.85 -10.79 31.87
C LEU A 70 -28.97 -11.82 31.91
N TYR A 71 -28.93 -12.73 32.88
CA TYR A 71 -29.97 -13.74 33.09
C TYR A 71 -30.54 -13.71 34.51
N ASN A 72 -31.88 -13.70 34.60
CA ASN A 72 -32.60 -13.79 35.86
C ASN A 72 -32.86 -15.26 36.23
N THR A 73 -32.09 -15.77 37.19
CA THR A 73 -32.18 -17.16 37.67
C THR A 73 -33.40 -17.41 38.56
N SER A 74 -34.13 -16.37 38.99
CA SER A 74 -35.24 -16.50 39.93
C SER A 74 -36.62 -16.68 39.27
N ASN A 75 -37.63 -16.95 40.11
CA ASN A 75 -39.03 -17.03 39.70
C ASN A 75 -39.79 -15.70 39.82
N ASN A 76 -39.10 -14.61 40.18
CA ASN A 76 -39.67 -13.26 40.31
C ASN A 76 -39.01 -12.32 39.32
N ALA A 77 -39.68 -11.25 38.91
CA ALA A 77 -39.05 -10.22 38.10
C ALA A 77 -38.00 -9.45 38.92
N VAL A 78 -36.87 -9.11 38.32
CA VAL A 78 -35.78 -8.35 38.95
C VAL A 78 -35.75 -6.93 38.37
N ASP A 79 -35.89 -5.93 39.23
CA ASP A 79 -35.73 -4.51 38.89
C ASP A 79 -34.25 -4.14 38.99
N LEU A 80 -33.68 -3.66 37.89
CA LEU A 80 -32.28 -3.27 37.77
C LEU A 80 -32.04 -1.79 38.04
N THR A 81 -33.06 -1.02 38.43
CA THR A 81 -32.92 0.41 38.66
C THR A 81 -31.79 0.69 39.67
N GLY A 82 -30.74 1.39 39.22
CA GLY A 82 -29.59 1.75 40.06
C GLY A 82 -28.50 0.67 40.17
N TYR A 83 -28.64 -0.49 39.55
CA TYR A 83 -27.54 -1.46 39.40
C TYR A 83 -26.46 -0.87 38.50
N THR A 84 -25.23 -1.39 38.55
CA THR A 84 -24.15 -0.91 37.67
C THR A 84 -23.45 -2.05 36.93
N LEU A 85 -23.11 -1.81 35.66
CA LEU A 85 -22.12 -2.59 34.90
C LEU A 85 -20.83 -1.79 34.79
N SER A 86 -19.69 -2.43 34.95
CA SER A 86 -18.38 -1.80 34.76
C SER A 86 -17.40 -2.74 34.07
N ASP A 87 -16.54 -2.17 33.22
CA ASP A 87 -15.31 -2.78 32.73
C ASP A 87 -14.10 -2.25 33.54
N ASP A 88 -12.88 -2.40 33.01
CA ASP A 88 -11.66 -1.93 33.67
C ASP A 88 -11.49 -0.39 33.69
N GLY A 89 -12.26 0.36 32.90
CA GLY A 89 -12.09 1.81 32.70
C GLY A 89 -13.33 2.69 32.93
N ALA A 90 -14.52 2.11 32.94
CA ALA A 90 -15.80 2.79 32.95
C ALA A 90 -16.83 2.09 33.86
N THR A 91 -17.81 2.85 34.32
CA THR A 91 -18.97 2.33 35.06
C THR A 91 -20.23 2.98 34.52
N TRP A 92 -21.24 2.15 34.24
CA TRP A 92 -22.54 2.55 33.74
C TRP A 92 -23.64 2.12 34.71
N THR A 93 -24.61 3.01 34.97
CA THR A 93 -25.73 2.73 35.88
C THR A 93 -26.99 2.45 35.09
N PHE A 94 -27.65 1.34 35.42
CA PHE A 94 -28.92 0.98 34.81
C PHE A 94 -29.98 2.05 35.07
N PRO A 95 -30.66 2.52 34.01
CA PRO A 95 -31.92 3.24 34.16
C PRO A 95 -33.00 2.26 34.63
N LYS A 96 -34.27 2.68 34.58
CA LYS A 96 -35.38 1.76 34.90
C LYS A 96 -35.42 0.61 33.90
N ALA A 97 -35.03 -0.59 34.33
CA ALA A 97 -35.04 -1.82 33.54
C ALA A 97 -35.54 -3.00 34.39
N LEU A 98 -36.28 -3.91 33.77
CA LEU A 98 -36.88 -5.05 34.45
C LEU A 98 -36.58 -6.33 33.66
N ILE A 99 -36.06 -7.35 34.33
CA ILE A 99 -35.89 -8.69 33.74
C ILE A 99 -36.97 -9.62 34.30
N PRO A 100 -37.88 -10.16 33.48
CA PRO A 100 -38.87 -11.14 33.94
C PRO A 100 -38.23 -12.41 34.51
N PRO A 101 -38.98 -13.25 35.26
CA PRO A 101 -38.49 -14.54 35.72
C PRO A 101 -37.93 -15.38 34.57
N LYS A 102 -36.79 -16.06 34.80
CA LYS A 102 -36.18 -17.01 33.83
C LYS A 102 -35.96 -16.42 32.42
N SER A 103 -35.72 -15.11 32.34
CA SER A 103 -35.57 -14.37 31.09
C SER A 103 -34.21 -13.66 31.01
N TYR A 104 -33.86 -13.24 29.80
CA TYR A 104 -32.59 -12.58 29.47
C TYR A 104 -32.81 -11.08 29.28
N LEU A 105 -31.73 -10.31 29.43
CA LEU A 105 -31.66 -8.91 29.01
C LEU A 105 -30.34 -8.66 28.31
N MET A 106 -30.42 -8.20 27.07
CA MET A 106 -29.26 -7.76 26.31
C MET A 106 -28.91 -6.32 26.63
N VAL A 107 -27.61 -6.05 26.82
CA VAL A 107 -27.05 -4.72 27.02
C VAL A 107 -25.90 -4.51 26.03
N TRP A 108 -26.00 -3.49 25.18
CA TRP A 108 -25.03 -3.22 24.13
C TRP A 108 -23.83 -2.42 24.67
N ALA A 109 -22.64 -2.98 24.54
CA ALA A 109 -21.36 -2.33 24.78
C ALA A 109 -20.91 -1.54 23.54
N SER A 110 -21.65 -0.48 23.24
CA SER A 110 -21.50 0.28 22.00
C SER A 110 -20.81 1.64 22.17
N ASP A 111 -20.46 2.03 23.40
CA ASP A 111 -20.00 3.38 23.76
C ASP A 111 -20.96 4.51 23.32
N LYS A 112 -22.27 4.24 23.33
CA LYS A 112 -23.30 5.23 22.95
C LYS A 112 -23.95 5.90 24.18
N ASN A 113 -23.83 5.30 25.36
CA ASN A 113 -24.37 5.78 26.63
C ASN A 113 -25.83 6.28 26.55
N LYS A 114 -26.75 5.44 26.08
CA LYS A 114 -28.14 5.84 25.85
C LYS A 114 -29.14 4.70 26.04
N VAL A 115 -30.41 5.08 26.13
CA VAL A 115 -31.54 4.17 25.91
C VAL A 115 -32.13 4.53 24.55
N ALA A 116 -32.11 3.60 23.61
CA ALA A 116 -32.69 3.81 22.28
C ALA A 116 -34.22 3.91 22.37
N LYS A 117 -34.87 4.45 21.32
CA LYS A 117 -36.33 4.65 21.28
C LYS A 117 -37.17 3.38 21.49
N ASP A 118 -36.64 2.23 21.12
CA ASP A 118 -37.25 0.92 21.29
C ASP A 118 -36.94 0.28 22.66
N GLY A 119 -36.22 0.99 23.53
CA GLY A 119 -35.91 0.58 24.89
C GLY A 119 -34.58 -0.17 25.04
N GLN A 120 -33.81 -0.34 23.96
CA GLN A 120 -32.51 -1.02 24.03
C GLN A 120 -31.47 -0.20 24.81
N LEU A 121 -30.67 -0.90 25.61
CA LEU A 121 -29.72 -0.29 26.54
C LEU A 121 -28.31 -0.29 25.94
N HIS A 122 -27.68 0.88 25.90
CA HIS A 122 -26.31 1.05 25.42
C HIS A 122 -25.42 1.64 26.52
N VAL A 123 -24.38 0.92 26.93
CA VAL A 123 -23.41 1.41 27.93
C VAL A 123 -22.45 2.43 27.31
N ASN A 124 -21.63 3.06 28.16
CA ASN A 124 -20.65 4.09 27.82
C ASN A 124 -19.23 3.53 27.61
N PHE A 125 -19.13 2.27 27.18
CA PHE A 125 -17.87 1.60 26.87
C PHE A 125 -18.10 0.54 25.80
N LYS A 126 -16.99 0.04 25.23
CA LYS A 126 -16.93 -1.11 24.33
C LYS A 126 -16.13 -2.22 24.99
N LEU A 127 -16.25 -3.43 24.46
CA LEU A 127 -15.51 -4.56 24.98
C LEU A 127 -14.18 -4.76 24.25
N SER A 128 -13.18 -5.24 24.97
CA SER A 128 -11.87 -5.59 24.43
C SER A 128 -11.87 -7.04 23.95
N SER A 129 -11.58 -7.26 22.67
CA SER A 129 -11.45 -8.61 22.09
C SER A 129 -10.19 -9.36 22.56
N SER A 130 -9.24 -8.68 23.23
CA SER A 130 -8.09 -9.33 23.87
C SER A 130 -8.38 -9.84 25.29
N GLY A 131 -9.56 -9.52 25.83
CA GLY A 131 -10.00 -9.90 27.17
C GLY A 131 -9.96 -8.76 28.20
N GLU A 132 -10.91 -8.79 29.14
CA GLU A 132 -11.04 -7.85 30.27
C GLU A 132 -11.96 -8.43 31.37
N LYS A 133 -12.26 -7.64 32.41
CA LYS A 133 -13.19 -8.01 33.48
C LYS A 133 -14.46 -7.17 33.46
N ILE A 134 -15.62 -7.84 33.48
CA ILE A 134 -16.93 -7.21 33.62
C ILE A 134 -17.50 -7.48 35.01
N VAL A 135 -18.03 -6.44 35.65
CA VAL A 135 -18.57 -6.51 37.01
C VAL A 135 -20.00 -5.94 37.05
N LEU A 136 -20.91 -6.72 37.62
CA LEU A 136 -22.29 -6.33 37.92
C LEU A 136 -22.43 -6.06 39.41
N LYS A 137 -22.90 -4.86 39.80
CA LYS A 137 -23.12 -4.47 41.20
C LYS A 137 -24.55 -4.04 41.47
N THR A 138 -24.98 -4.23 42.70
CA THR A 138 -26.23 -3.73 43.25
C THR A 138 -26.14 -2.23 43.61
N PRO A 139 -27.28 -1.53 43.83
CA PRO A 139 -27.27 -0.08 44.10
C PRO A 139 -26.52 0.35 45.37
N ASP A 140 -26.32 -0.55 46.33
CA ASP A 140 -25.52 -0.29 47.55
C ASP A 140 -24.02 -0.51 47.35
N GLY A 141 -23.61 -0.91 46.14
CA GLY A 141 -22.22 -1.12 45.73
C GLY A 141 -21.71 -2.55 45.90
N ALA A 142 -22.51 -3.50 46.39
CA ALA A 142 -22.09 -4.89 46.50
C ALA A 142 -21.99 -5.56 45.12
N VAL A 143 -20.87 -6.27 44.88
CA VAL A 143 -20.65 -7.07 43.65
C VAL A 143 -21.61 -8.25 43.68
N LEU A 144 -22.47 -8.32 42.68
CA LEU A 144 -23.43 -9.41 42.50
C LEU A 144 -22.85 -10.53 41.65
N ASP A 145 -22.16 -10.18 40.56
CA ASP A 145 -21.48 -11.12 39.68
C ASP A 145 -20.30 -10.44 38.99
N SER A 146 -19.32 -11.23 38.57
CA SER A 146 -18.23 -10.74 37.72
C SER A 146 -17.66 -11.87 36.88
N VAL A 147 -17.25 -11.53 35.66
CA VAL A 147 -16.61 -12.47 34.73
C VAL A 147 -15.36 -11.83 34.13
N SER A 148 -14.30 -12.62 34.03
CA SER A 148 -13.08 -12.27 33.28
C SER A 148 -12.96 -13.23 32.11
N TYR A 149 -12.74 -12.70 30.91
CA TYR A 149 -12.59 -13.48 29.69
C TYR A 149 -11.27 -13.17 28.98
N GLY A 150 -10.78 -14.12 28.21
CA GLY A 150 -9.53 -13.99 27.44
C GLY A 150 -9.76 -13.41 26.05
N SER A 151 -8.81 -13.65 25.13
CA SER A 151 -9.01 -13.22 23.74
C SER A 151 -10.18 -13.98 23.10
N LEU A 152 -11.08 -13.25 22.45
CA LEU A 152 -12.19 -13.79 21.66
C LEU A 152 -11.99 -13.40 20.19
N ALA A 153 -12.21 -14.34 19.28
CA ALA A 153 -12.27 -14.03 17.86
C ALA A 153 -13.59 -13.33 17.50
N ASP A 154 -13.66 -12.78 16.28
CA ASP A 154 -14.89 -12.20 15.75
C ASP A 154 -16.05 -13.21 15.82
N ASP A 155 -17.17 -12.77 16.36
CA ASP A 155 -18.41 -13.53 16.54
C ASP A 155 -18.32 -14.77 17.44
N GLU A 156 -17.23 -14.91 18.20
CA GLU A 156 -17.19 -15.79 19.38
C GLU A 156 -17.77 -15.07 20.61
N SER A 157 -18.53 -15.81 21.41
CA SER A 157 -18.99 -15.33 22.71
C SER A 157 -18.37 -16.12 23.85
N TYR A 158 -18.34 -15.55 25.05
CA TYR A 158 -17.94 -16.22 26.27
C TYR A 158 -19.13 -16.27 27.22
N GLY A 159 -19.63 -17.46 27.50
CA GLY A 159 -20.88 -17.63 28.24
C GLY A 159 -20.88 -18.80 29.19
N ARG A 160 -21.82 -18.78 30.14
CA ARG A 160 -22.05 -19.87 31.09
C ARG A 160 -22.51 -21.12 30.33
N ASN A 161 -21.98 -22.30 30.66
CA ASN A 161 -22.34 -23.58 30.01
C ASN A 161 -23.85 -23.86 30.01
N THR A 162 -24.51 -23.48 31.10
CA THR A 162 -25.96 -23.48 31.27
C THR A 162 -26.36 -22.15 31.90
N ASP A 163 -27.58 -21.66 31.64
CA ASP A 163 -28.00 -20.35 32.14
C ASP A 163 -27.94 -20.30 33.68
N GLY A 164 -27.17 -19.35 34.21
CA GLY A 164 -26.90 -19.23 35.64
C GLY A 164 -26.02 -20.32 36.26
N GLY A 165 -25.43 -21.23 35.46
CA GLY A 165 -24.46 -22.23 35.90
C GLY A 165 -23.07 -21.63 36.15
N THR A 166 -22.20 -22.30 36.90
CA THR A 166 -20.92 -21.73 37.36
C THR A 166 -19.76 -21.83 36.36
N GLU A 167 -19.85 -22.68 35.35
CA GLU A 167 -18.80 -22.90 34.35
C GLU A 167 -18.99 -21.98 33.14
N PHE A 168 -17.91 -21.40 32.61
CA PHE A 168 -17.91 -20.60 31.38
C PHE A 168 -17.11 -21.28 30.27
N PHE A 169 -17.55 -21.08 29.02
CA PHE A 169 -16.91 -21.56 27.82
C PHE A 169 -16.93 -20.49 26.73
N THR A 170 -15.97 -20.55 25.82
CA THR A 170 -16.06 -19.83 24.54
C THR A 170 -17.03 -20.59 23.62
N PHE A 171 -18.04 -19.91 23.09
CA PHE A 171 -18.98 -20.45 22.12
C PHE A 171 -18.62 -19.99 20.71
N SER A 172 -18.52 -20.94 19.78
CA SER A 172 -18.40 -20.69 18.33
C SER A 172 -19.75 -20.44 17.65
N LYS A 173 -20.85 -20.60 18.40
CA LYS A 173 -22.18 -20.10 18.05
C LYS A 173 -22.81 -19.55 19.30
N SER A 174 -22.96 -18.23 19.37
CA SER A 174 -23.55 -17.52 20.51
C SER A 174 -25.05 -17.77 20.66
N THR A 175 -25.58 -17.46 21.83
CA THR A 175 -26.99 -17.68 22.20
C THR A 175 -27.74 -16.41 22.64
N PRO A 176 -27.67 -15.29 21.89
CA PRO A 176 -28.30 -14.04 22.32
C PRO A 176 -29.81 -14.20 22.48
N ASN A 177 -30.31 -13.80 23.65
CA ASN A 177 -31.71 -13.92 24.12
C ASN A 177 -32.25 -15.35 24.16
N ALA A 178 -31.37 -16.35 24.24
CA ALA A 178 -31.73 -17.77 24.24
C ALA A 178 -30.94 -18.53 25.31
N ALA A 179 -31.34 -19.77 25.57
CA ALA A 179 -30.66 -20.61 26.56
C ALA A 179 -29.28 -21.07 26.07
N ASN A 180 -28.26 -20.94 26.91
CA ASN A 180 -26.86 -21.27 26.61
C ASN A 180 -26.62 -22.76 26.32
N VAL A 181 -27.59 -23.64 26.62
CA VAL A 181 -27.53 -25.08 26.29
C VAL A 181 -27.38 -25.37 24.79
N ASN A 182 -27.55 -24.37 23.92
CA ASN A 182 -27.36 -24.45 22.48
C ASN A 182 -26.05 -23.82 21.98
N GLY A 183 -25.21 -23.30 22.89
CA GLY A 183 -23.89 -22.76 22.59
C GLY A 183 -22.90 -23.88 22.20
N LEU A 184 -22.27 -23.77 21.04
CA LEU A 184 -21.23 -24.72 20.62
C LEU A 184 -19.90 -24.35 21.30
N VAL A 185 -19.51 -25.08 22.36
CA VAL A 185 -18.20 -24.91 23.03
C VAL A 185 -17.03 -25.09 22.05
N ALA A 186 -16.12 -24.12 22.00
CA ALA A 186 -14.91 -24.19 21.18
C ALA A 186 -13.99 -25.33 21.65
N VAL A 187 -13.45 -26.09 20.70
CA VAL A 187 -12.44 -27.13 20.95
C VAL A 187 -11.10 -26.62 20.45
N ASP A 188 -10.05 -26.70 21.28
CA ASP A 188 -8.70 -26.27 20.94
C ASP A 188 -8.17 -26.98 19.69
N GLU A 189 -7.44 -26.23 18.85
CA GLU A 189 -6.84 -26.76 17.63
C GLU A 189 -5.66 -27.71 17.91
N PRO A 190 -5.46 -28.75 17.08
CA PRO A 190 -4.22 -29.51 17.09
C PRO A 190 -3.00 -28.63 16.77
N VAL A 191 -1.92 -28.84 17.49
CA VAL A 191 -0.62 -28.21 17.28
C VAL A 191 0.35 -29.24 16.71
N PHE A 192 1.05 -28.85 15.65
CA PHE A 192 2.10 -29.64 15.02
C PHE A 192 3.44 -29.42 15.72
N SER A 193 4.18 -30.48 16.00
CA SER A 193 5.51 -30.37 16.62
C SER A 193 6.57 -29.74 15.71
N HIS A 194 6.30 -29.69 14.42
CA HIS A 194 7.12 -29.04 13.40
C HIS A 194 6.25 -28.11 12.57
N LYS A 195 6.79 -26.94 12.20
CA LYS A 195 6.09 -26.01 11.30
C LYS A 195 6.02 -26.59 9.88
N ALA A 196 4.99 -26.26 9.11
CA ALA A 196 5.03 -26.52 7.68
C ALA A 196 6.24 -25.83 7.03
N GLY A 197 6.78 -26.40 5.95
CA GLY A 197 7.92 -25.84 5.24
C GLY A 197 8.95 -26.88 4.78
N PHE A 198 10.19 -26.40 4.58
CA PHE A 198 11.25 -27.15 3.89
C PHE A 198 12.21 -27.83 4.87
N TYR A 199 12.45 -29.11 4.66
CA TYR A 199 13.28 -30.00 5.47
C TYR A 199 14.24 -30.79 4.58
N THR A 200 15.46 -31.01 5.07
CA THR A 200 16.47 -31.84 4.39
C THR A 200 16.39 -33.32 4.77
N ASP A 201 15.89 -33.59 5.97
CA ASP A 201 15.89 -34.90 6.59
C ASP A 201 14.49 -35.31 7.03
N ALA A 202 14.24 -36.62 7.09
CA ALA A 202 13.00 -37.16 7.63
C ALA A 202 12.90 -36.89 9.14
N PHE A 203 11.67 -36.74 9.61
CA PHE A 203 11.36 -36.51 11.03
C PHE A 203 10.02 -37.12 11.42
N ASP A 204 9.82 -37.26 12.72
CA ASP A 204 8.54 -37.70 13.29
C ASP A 204 7.71 -36.47 13.68
N LEU A 205 6.54 -36.32 13.06
CA LEU A 205 5.57 -35.27 13.37
C LEU A 205 4.66 -35.73 14.52
N MET A 206 4.67 -34.98 15.61
CA MET A 206 3.77 -35.19 16.73
C MET A 206 2.61 -34.19 16.67
N LEU A 207 1.41 -34.64 17.04
CA LEU A 207 0.22 -33.81 17.19
C LEU A 207 -0.13 -33.73 18.67
N SER A 208 -0.43 -32.52 19.14
CA SER A 208 -0.87 -32.29 20.53
C SER A 208 -2.03 -31.31 20.55
N VAL A 209 -2.85 -31.31 21.59
CA VAL A 209 -3.94 -30.35 21.77
C VAL A 209 -3.98 -29.97 23.25
N ASN A 210 -4.15 -28.68 23.54
CA ASN A 210 -4.06 -28.14 24.90
C ASN A 210 -5.38 -28.24 25.68
N GLN A 211 -6.16 -29.29 25.41
CA GLN A 211 -7.46 -29.55 26.03
C GLN A 211 -7.55 -31.01 26.48
N LYS A 212 -8.23 -31.25 27.61
CA LYS A 212 -8.51 -32.61 28.09
C LYS A 212 -9.72 -33.20 27.36
N ASP A 213 -9.80 -34.54 27.34
CA ASP A 213 -10.97 -35.29 26.83
C ASP A 213 -11.32 -35.01 25.36
N VAL A 214 -10.29 -34.72 24.56
CA VAL A 214 -10.39 -34.56 23.11
C VAL A 214 -9.56 -35.62 22.39
N THR A 215 -10.05 -36.06 21.24
CA THR A 215 -9.39 -37.01 20.35
C THR A 215 -9.00 -36.28 19.07
N VAL A 216 -7.73 -36.39 18.66
CA VAL A 216 -7.25 -35.83 17.40
C VAL A 216 -7.45 -36.82 16.27
N TYR A 217 -7.97 -36.35 15.15
CA TYR A 217 -8.10 -37.09 13.90
C TYR A 217 -7.34 -36.36 12.79
N TYR A 218 -6.76 -37.10 11.86
CA TYR A 218 -5.99 -36.53 10.76
C TYR A 218 -6.17 -37.28 9.44
N THR A 219 -5.82 -36.61 8.35
CA THR A 219 -5.72 -37.17 6.99
C THR A 219 -4.37 -36.78 6.39
N THR A 220 -3.93 -37.54 5.38
CA THR A 220 -2.66 -37.29 4.66
C THR A 220 -2.84 -37.12 3.15
N ASN A 221 -4.08 -36.93 2.69
CA ASN A 221 -4.46 -36.97 1.28
C ASN A 221 -5.22 -35.71 0.82
N GLY A 222 -5.18 -34.63 1.61
CA GLY A 222 -5.84 -33.34 1.34
C GLY A 222 -7.32 -33.25 1.77
N SER A 223 -8.01 -34.39 1.96
CA SER A 223 -9.41 -34.39 2.41
C SER A 223 -9.55 -33.93 3.87
N ASP A 224 -10.66 -33.29 4.22
CA ASP A 224 -10.92 -32.92 5.61
C ASP A 224 -11.07 -34.16 6.51
N PRO A 225 -10.45 -34.19 7.71
CA PRO A 225 -10.61 -35.28 8.66
C PRO A 225 -12.06 -35.34 9.19
N VAL A 226 -12.72 -36.47 8.95
CA VAL A 226 -14.07 -36.74 9.44
C VAL A 226 -14.04 -38.07 10.22
N PRO A 227 -14.23 -38.07 11.55
CA PRO A 227 -14.22 -39.29 12.35
C PRO A 227 -15.11 -40.38 11.76
N GLY A 228 -14.58 -41.60 11.62
CA GLY A 228 -15.28 -42.75 11.02
C GLY A 228 -15.35 -42.78 9.49
N LYS A 229 -14.92 -41.72 8.78
CA LYS A 229 -14.81 -41.71 7.32
C LYS A 229 -13.52 -42.41 6.88
N SER A 230 -13.60 -43.18 5.79
CA SER A 230 -12.41 -43.78 5.18
C SER A 230 -11.35 -42.72 4.85
N GLY A 231 -10.09 -43.01 5.18
CA GLY A 231 -8.96 -42.09 5.00
C GLY A 231 -8.74 -41.11 6.16
N THR A 232 -9.62 -41.08 7.17
CA THR A 232 -9.39 -40.36 8.43
C THR A 232 -8.85 -41.31 9.49
N PHE A 233 -7.74 -40.94 10.12
CA PHE A 233 -7.07 -41.72 11.15
C PHE A 233 -7.18 -41.03 12.49
N GLN A 234 -7.48 -41.78 13.55
CA GLN A 234 -7.30 -41.29 14.90
C GLN A 234 -5.79 -41.20 15.19
N TYR A 235 -5.34 -40.09 15.75
CA TYR A 235 -3.95 -39.90 16.14
C TYR A 235 -3.65 -40.72 17.39
N LEU A 236 -2.81 -41.75 17.25
CA LEU A 236 -2.42 -42.67 18.32
C LEU A 236 -0.89 -42.74 18.52
N ASP A 237 -0.12 -42.38 17.50
CA ASP A 237 1.34 -42.39 17.50
C ASP A 237 1.84 -41.37 16.46
N LYS A 238 3.15 -41.13 16.45
CA LYS A 238 3.85 -40.23 15.53
C LYS A 238 3.54 -40.48 14.05
N ILE A 239 3.53 -39.40 13.27
CA ILE A 239 3.39 -39.44 11.81
C ILE A 239 4.79 -39.28 11.19
N SER A 240 5.27 -40.30 10.46
CA SER A 240 6.58 -40.23 9.83
C SER A 240 6.55 -39.36 8.57
N ILE A 241 7.24 -38.23 8.61
CA ILE A 241 7.40 -37.30 7.50
C ILE A 241 8.78 -37.52 6.86
N LYS A 242 8.79 -37.93 5.59
CA LYS A 242 10.00 -38.28 4.85
C LYS A 242 9.86 -37.91 3.38
N SER A 243 10.96 -37.99 2.63
CA SER A 243 10.91 -37.86 1.18
C SER A 243 9.96 -38.90 0.60
N ARG A 244 9.12 -38.46 -0.33
CA ARG A 244 8.12 -39.29 -1.04
C ARG A 244 8.63 -39.79 -2.40
N ALA A 245 9.94 -39.66 -2.65
CA ALA A 245 10.56 -40.18 -3.86
C ALA A 245 10.33 -41.70 -4.00
N GLY A 246 9.98 -42.13 -5.22
CA GLY A 246 9.60 -43.50 -5.54
C GLY A 246 8.11 -43.78 -5.41
N GLU A 247 7.31 -42.84 -4.89
CA GLU A 247 5.85 -42.99 -4.84
C GLU A 247 5.22 -42.68 -6.21
N PRO A 248 4.23 -43.47 -6.67
CA PRO A 248 3.60 -43.24 -7.96
C PRO A 248 2.87 -41.89 -8.02
N ASN A 249 2.86 -41.28 -9.19
CA ASN A 249 2.04 -40.10 -9.47
C ASN A 249 0.55 -40.50 -9.44
N VAL A 250 -0.27 -39.72 -8.72
CA VAL A 250 -1.71 -39.98 -8.58
C VAL A 250 -2.51 -38.84 -9.19
N LEU A 251 -2.32 -37.61 -8.72
CA LEU A 251 -3.11 -36.44 -9.15
C LEU A 251 -2.66 -35.91 -10.50
N SER A 252 -1.36 -35.84 -10.71
CA SER A 252 -0.75 -35.42 -11.97
C SER A 252 -1.04 -36.37 -13.15
N MET A 253 -1.51 -37.59 -12.86
CA MET A 253 -1.98 -38.55 -13.87
C MET A 253 -3.45 -38.35 -14.27
N ILE A 254 -4.19 -37.46 -13.60
CA ILE A 254 -5.58 -37.14 -13.95
C ILE A 254 -5.58 -36.22 -15.18
N LYS A 255 -6.42 -36.53 -16.17
CA LYS A 255 -6.63 -35.64 -17.33
C LYS A 255 -7.39 -34.39 -16.91
N THR A 256 -6.70 -33.25 -16.91
CA THR A 256 -7.20 -31.99 -16.35
C THR A 256 -7.64 -30.95 -17.37
N GLY A 257 -7.50 -31.20 -18.67
CA GLY A 257 -7.90 -30.25 -19.71
C GLY A 257 -8.20 -30.89 -21.04
N ASP A 258 -8.81 -30.08 -21.90
CA ASP A 258 -9.17 -30.45 -23.27
C ASP A 258 -7.95 -30.40 -24.19
N TYR A 259 -7.03 -29.47 -23.91
CA TYR A 259 -5.82 -29.22 -24.69
C TYR A 259 -4.56 -29.44 -23.86
N PHE A 260 -3.50 -29.88 -24.54
CA PHE A 260 -2.12 -29.91 -24.02
C PHE A 260 -1.92 -30.71 -22.73
N TRP A 261 -2.76 -31.73 -22.49
CA TRP A 261 -2.53 -32.65 -21.39
C TRP A 261 -1.67 -33.81 -21.86
N ASN A 262 -0.53 -34.01 -21.19
CA ASN A 262 0.32 -35.19 -21.31
C ASN A 262 0.58 -35.76 -19.91
N PRO A 263 0.77 -37.09 -19.77
CA PRO A 263 1.26 -37.66 -18.51
C PRO A 263 2.66 -37.09 -18.19
N PRO A 264 3.02 -36.89 -16.92
CA PRO A 264 4.35 -36.38 -16.56
C PRO A 264 5.49 -37.28 -17.07
N VAL A 265 6.61 -36.68 -17.46
CA VAL A 265 7.87 -37.38 -17.74
C VAL A 265 8.49 -37.80 -16.41
N GLY A 266 8.26 -39.03 -16.03
CA GLY A 266 8.75 -39.58 -14.77
C GLY A 266 7.94 -39.15 -13.55
N GLU A 267 8.55 -39.30 -12.38
CA GLU A 267 7.92 -38.96 -11.10
C GLU A 267 7.89 -37.45 -10.88
N VAL A 268 6.74 -36.91 -10.46
CA VAL A 268 6.67 -35.51 -9.98
C VAL A 268 7.11 -35.45 -8.53
N PHE A 269 7.80 -34.38 -8.14
CA PHE A 269 8.15 -34.16 -6.75
C PHE A 269 6.91 -34.01 -5.87
N LYS A 270 6.97 -34.50 -4.63
CA LYS A 270 5.83 -34.54 -3.72
C LYS A 270 6.21 -34.08 -2.31
N CYS A 271 5.29 -33.37 -1.67
CA CYS A 271 5.36 -33.07 -0.25
C CYS A 271 4.32 -33.91 0.53
N SER A 272 4.53 -34.00 1.84
CA SER A 272 3.57 -34.64 2.73
C SER A 272 2.58 -33.60 3.22
N ILE A 273 1.30 -33.88 3.06
CA ILE A 273 0.20 -33.05 3.58
C ILE A 273 -0.33 -33.71 4.84
N VAL A 274 -0.57 -32.93 5.89
CA VAL A 274 -1.30 -33.39 7.08
C VAL A 274 -2.38 -32.37 7.40
N LYS A 275 -3.64 -32.84 7.50
CA LYS A 275 -4.75 -32.06 8.03
C LYS A 275 -5.22 -32.70 9.32
N ALA A 276 -5.40 -31.94 10.39
CA ALA A 276 -5.81 -32.48 11.69
C ALA A 276 -6.93 -31.66 12.31
N ILE A 277 -7.80 -32.34 13.06
CA ILE A 277 -8.91 -31.76 13.82
C ILE A 277 -8.97 -32.42 15.20
N ALA A 278 -9.29 -31.65 16.23
CA ALA A 278 -9.59 -32.18 17.56
C ALA A 278 -11.11 -32.32 17.73
N VAL A 279 -11.53 -33.39 18.39
CA VAL A 279 -12.95 -33.70 18.62
C VAL A 279 -13.15 -34.08 20.07
N SER A 280 -13.99 -33.33 20.79
CA SER A 280 -14.34 -33.61 22.19
C SER A 280 -15.25 -34.83 22.31
N ALA A 281 -15.36 -35.37 23.53
CA ALA A 281 -16.23 -36.51 23.83
C ALA A 281 -17.71 -36.29 23.48
N ASP A 282 -18.19 -35.05 23.52
CA ASP A 282 -19.56 -34.65 23.13
C ASP A 282 -19.71 -34.40 21.61
N GLY A 283 -18.64 -34.61 20.82
CA GLY A 283 -18.66 -34.54 19.36
C GLY A 283 -18.42 -33.16 18.76
N LYS A 284 -18.15 -32.13 19.59
CA LYS A 284 -17.73 -30.80 19.11
C LYS A 284 -16.33 -30.88 18.51
N LYS A 285 -16.00 -29.95 17.62
CA LYS A 285 -14.79 -30.01 16.79
C LYS A 285 -14.04 -28.69 16.79
N SER A 286 -12.72 -28.76 16.73
CA SER A 286 -11.87 -27.60 16.49
C SER A 286 -11.94 -27.17 15.02
N ARG A 287 -11.26 -26.07 14.68
CA ARG A 287 -10.84 -25.84 13.30
C ARG A 287 -9.81 -26.90 12.88
N ILE A 288 -9.71 -27.10 11.57
CA ILE A 288 -8.77 -27.97 10.92
C ILE A 288 -7.47 -27.17 10.76
N VAL A 289 -6.39 -27.73 11.27
CA VAL A 289 -5.04 -27.25 10.97
C VAL A 289 -4.49 -28.04 9.80
N THR A 290 -3.79 -27.38 8.90
CA THR A 290 -3.21 -27.99 7.69
C THR A 290 -1.74 -27.63 7.62
N GLY A 291 -0.90 -28.59 7.20
CA GLY A 291 0.53 -28.37 7.04
C GLY A 291 1.11 -29.14 5.88
N SER A 292 1.93 -28.44 5.10
CA SER A 292 2.67 -28.98 3.96
C SER A 292 4.16 -29.13 4.31
N PHE A 293 4.67 -30.36 4.28
CA PHE A 293 6.05 -30.68 4.67
C PHE A 293 6.84 -31.21 3.48
N PHE A 294 7.82 -30.44 3.04
CA PHE A 294 8.67 -30.76 1.89
C PHE A 294 9.98 -31.37 2.40
N VAL A 295 10.27 -32.61 2.00
CA VAL A 295 11.48 -33.33 2.44
C VAL A 295 12.30 -33.77 1.24
N ASP A 296 13.47 -33.16 1.07
CA ASP A 296 14.45 -33.50 0.04
C ASP A 296 15.85 -33.06 0.52
N PRO A 297 16.92 -33.85 0.28
CA PRO A 297 18.28 -33.45 0.68
C PRO A 297 18.70 -32.06 0.16
N ASN A 298 18.13 -31.61 -0.97
CA ASN A 298 18.40 -30.32 -1.59
C ASN A 298 17.25 -29.33 -1.42
N MET A 299 16.27 -29.58 -0.54
CA MET A 299 15.02 -28.81 -0.49
C MET A 299 15.24 -27.29 -0.34
N LYS A 300 16.26 -26.89 0.44
CA LYS A 300 16.60 -25.47 0.67
C LYS A 300 17.15 -24.74 -0.55
N THR A 301 17.57 -25.47 -1.58
CA THR A 301 18.11 -24.92 -2.83
C THR A 301 17.39 -25.47 -4.06
N ARG A 302 16.28 -26.21 -3.87
CA ARG A 302 15.54 -26.86 -4.96
C ARG A 302 14.82 -25.84 -5.84
N TYR A 303 14.27 -24.80 -5.23
CA TYR A 303 13.46 -23.79 -5.90
C TYR A 303 14.05 -22.40 -5.69
N ASP A 304 14.29 -21.68 -6.79
CA ASP A 304 14.63 -20.25 -6.75
C ASP A 304 13.37 -19.36 -6.71
N LEU A 305 12.20 -19.98 -6.86
CA LEU A 305 10.88 -19.37 -6.82
C LEU A 305 10.21 -19.62 -5.45
N PRO A 306 9.33 -18.72 -4.98
CA PRO A 306 8.46 -19.03 -3.86
C PRO A 306 7.55 -20.23 -4.19
N VAL A 307 7.12 -20.95 -3.16
CA VAL A 307 6.29 -22.14 -3.26
C VAL A 307 4.92 -21.89 -2.65
N ILE A 308 3.87 -22.28 -3.37
CA ILE A 308 2.49 -22.29 -2.90
C ILE A 308 2.00 -23.73 -2.82
N SER A 309 1.48 -24.13 -1.66
CA SER A 309 0.75 -25.40 -1.50
C SER A 309 -0.74 -25.13 -1.40
N LEU A 310 -1.53 -25.77 -2.26
CA LEU A 310 -2.98 -25.73 -2.25
C LEU A 310 -3.50 -27.09 -1.79
N VAL A 311 -4.29 -27.11 -0.71
CA VAL A 311 -4.78 -28.33 -0.10
C VAL A 311 -6.31 -28.29 -0.03
N THR A 312 -6.99 -29.26 -0.63
CA THR A 312 -8.45 -29.35 -0.66
C THR A 312 -8.92 -30.81 -0.76
N ASP A 313 -10.22 -31.05 -0.58
CA ASP A 313 -10.75 -32.39 -0.89
C ASP A 313 -10.70 -32.61 -2.41
N LYS A 314 -10.13 -33.74 -2.85
CA LYS A 314 -9.93 -34.12 -4.26
C LYS A 314 -11.17 -33.91 -5.14
N VAL A 315 -12.33 -34.18 -4.57
CA VAL A 315 -13.67 -33.98 -5.16
C VAL A 315 -13.95 -32.53 -5.58
N ASN A 316 -13.36 -31.54 -4.92
CA ASN A 316 -13.51 -30.13 -5.28
C ASN A 316 -12.81 -29.80 -6.61
N LEU A 317 -11.82 -30.61 -6.98
CA LEU A 317 -11.05 -30.44 -8.21
C LEU A 317 -11.53 -31.38 -9.33
N PHE A 318 -11.64 -32.68 -9.04
CA PHE A 318 -11.72 -33.70 -10.08
C PHE A 318 -13.03 -34.50 -10.12
N ASP A 319 -14.00 -34.20 -9.26
CA ASP A 319 -15.32 -34.84 -9.32
C ASP A 319 -16.10 -34.39 -10.57
N SER A 320 -16.89 -35.29 -11.15
CA SER A 320 -17.64 -35.00 -12.37
C SER A 320 -18.77 -33.99 -12.16
N MET A 321 -19.35 -33.89 -10.97
CA MET A 321 -20.49 -33.00 -10.68
C MET A 321 -20.04 -31.65 -10.15
N ARG A 322 -19.02 -31.61 -9.28
CA ARG A 322 -18.58 -30.36 -8.61
C ARG A 322 -17.12 -30.00 -8.80
N GLY A 323 -16.30 -30.87 -9.40
CA GLY A 323 -14.88 -30.64 -9.60
C GLY A 323 -14.62 -29.51 -10.58
N ILE A 324 -13.93 -28.45 -10.14
CA ILE A 324 -13.71 -27.25 -10.97
C ILE A 324 -12.77 -27.52 -12.16
N TYR A 325 -11.86 -28.49 -12.08
CA TYR A 325 -10.97 -28.84 -13.19
C TYR A 325 -11.69 -29.59 -14.31
N VAL A 326 -12.74 -30.35 -13.98
CA VAL A 326 -13.53 -31.13 -14.95
C VAL A 326 -14.70 -30.31 -15.51
N ASN A 327 -15.18 -29.31 -14.76
CA ASN A 327 -16.31 -28.45 -15.12
C ASN A 327 -15.88 -27.03 -15.48
N SER A 328 -14.90 -26.90 -16.38
CA SER A 328 -14.16 -25.65 -16.64
C SER A 328 -15.00 -24.45 -17.13
N ASN A 329 -16.16 -24.69 -17.75
CA ASN A 329 -17.02 -23.63 -18.29
C ASN A 329 -17.94 -22.98 -17.25
N ARG A 330 -17.96 -23.50 -16.02
CA ARG A 330 -18.82 -22.98 -14.97
C ARG A 330 -18.24 -21.72 -14.32
N VAL A 331 -19.12 -20.88 -13.79
CA VAL A 331 -18.83 -19.52 -13.30
C VAL A 331 -19.76 -19.20 -12.12
N GLY A 332 -19.52 -18.09 -11.43
CA GLY A 332 -20.32 -17.67 -10.28
C GLY A 332 -19.87 -18.32 -8.97
N ASP A 333 -20.45 -17.85 -7.87
CA ASP A 333 -19.97 -18.16 -6.52
C ASP A 333 -20.26 -19.62 -6.13
N ASP A 334 -21.30 -20.22 -6.73
CA ASP A 334 -21.60 -21.67 -6.68
C ASP A 334 -20.45 -22.57 -7.17
N TRP A 335 -19.49 -22.00 -7.91
CA TRP A 335 -18.34 -22.71 -8.46
C TRP A 335 -17.02 -22.38 -7.77
N GLU A 336 -17.09 -21.74 -6.60
CA GLU A 336 -15.98 -21.57 -5.69
C GLU A 336 -15.84 -22.79 -4.78
N ARG A 337 -14.61 -23.17 -4.47
CA ARG A 337 -14.30 -24.35 -3.66
C ARG A 337 -13.36 -23.99 -2.53
N PRO A 338 -13.59 -24.53 -1.32
CA PRO A 338 -12.71 -24.27 -0.20
C PRO A 338 -11.33 -24.86 -0.48
N VAL A 339 -10.29 -24.12 -0.12
CA VAL A 339 -8.89 -24.54 -0.23
C VAL A 339 -8.09 -23.95 0.93
N HIS A 340 -7.16 -24.73 1.47
CA HIS A 340 -6.13 -24.19 2.34
C HIS A 340 -4.89 -23.86 1.51
N MET A 341 -4.40 -22.64 1.62
CA MET A 341 -3.23 -22.14 0.92
C MET A 341 -2.11 -21.87 1.93
N GLU A 342 -0.92 -22.40 1.64
CA GLU A 342 0.32 -22.05 2.34
C GLU A 342 1.29 -21.44 1.34
N PHE A 343 1.91 -20.32 1.70
CA PHE A 343 2.95 -19.65 0.91
C PHE A 343 4.28 -19.72 1.64
N PHE A 344 5.33 -20.11 0.91
CA PHE A 344 6.70 -20.17 1.38
C PHE A 344 7.60 -19.34 0.46
N GLU A 345 8.47 -18.53 1.06
CA GLU A 345 9.56 -17.89 0.35
C GLU A 345 10.54 -18.93 -0.21
N LYS A 346 11.39 -18.53 -1.17
CA LYS A 346 12.30 -19.45 -1.87
C LYS A 346 13.28 -20.20 -0.95
N ASP A 347 13.61 -19.63 0.22
CA ASP A 347 14.44 -20.26 1.25
C ASP A 347 13.67 -21.22 2.19
N GLY A 348 12.34 -21.31 1.99
CA GLY A 348 11.41 -22.08 2.80
C GLY A 348 10.86 -21.33 4.01
N THR A 349 11.13 -20.02 4.15
CA THR A 349 10.51 -19.20 5.19
C THR A 349 9.00 -19.14 4.98
N PRO A 350 8.17 -19.52 5.97
CA PRO A 350 6.72 -19.41 5.85
C PRO A 350 6.28 -17.94 5.74
N GLY A 351 5.47 -17.63 4.73
CA GLY A 351 4.87 -16.30 4.57
C GLY A 351 3.49 -16.22 5.20
N PHE A 352 2.53 -17.00 4.70
CA PHE A 352 1.19 -17.10 5.27
C PHE A 352 0.58 -18.49 5.09
N SER A 353 -0.42 -18.79 5.92
CA SER A 353 -1.22 -20.02 5.91
C SER A 353 -2.67 -19.59 6.09
N LYS A 354 -3.54 -19.89 5.12
CA LYS A 354 -4.88 -19.32 5.09
C LYS A 354 -5.89 -20.24 4.41
N TYR A 355 -7.10 -20.30 4.96
CA TYR A 355 -8.26 -20.83 4.25
C TYR A 355 -8.81 -19.77 3.31
N CYS A 356 -8.93 -20.16 2.04
CA CYS A 356 -9.44 -19.33 0.96
C CYS A 356 -10.52 -20.11 0.22
N ASP A 357 -11.28 -19.41 -0.62
CA ASP A 357 -12.01 -20.04 -1.70
C ASP A 357 -11.22 -19.96 -3.01
N MET A 358 -11.48 -20.91 -3.90
CA MET A 358 -10.80 -21.04 -5.17
C MET A 358 -11.74 -21.32 -6.32
N ARG A 359 -11.52 -20.63 -7.44
CA ARG A 359 -12.25 -20.85 -8.71
C ARG A 359 -11.30 -20.79 -9.89
N LEU A 360 -11.71 -21.33 -11.04
CA LEU A 360 -10.94 -21.12 -12.27
C LEU A 360 -10.96 -19.65 -12.71
N HIS A 361 -9.82 -19.17 -13.20
CA HIS A 361 -9.66 -17.88 -13.87
C HIS A 361 -9.56 -18.05 -15.39
N GLY A 362 -10.11 -17.11 -16.14
CA GLY A 362 -9.90 -16.98 -17.59
C GLY A 362 -11.13 -17.31 -18.43
N GLY A 363 -11.00 -17.10 -19.74
CA GLY A 363 -11.96 -17.51 -20.77
C GLY A 363 -11.51 -18.83 -21.41
N GLY A 364 -10.90 -18.74 -22.59
CA GLY A 364 -10.43 -19.91 -23.35
C GLY A 364 -9.33 -20.72 -22.65
N SER A 365 -8.45 -20.08 -21.87
CA SER A 365 -7.36 -20.76 -21.14
C SER A 365 -7.85 -21.75 -20.07
N LYS A 366 -9.14 -21.69 -19.70
CA LYS A 366 -9.77 -22.73 -18.86
C LYS A 366 -9.81 -24.09 -19.55
N GLY A 367 -9.57 -24.18 -20.86
CA GLY A 367 -9.41 -25.44 -21.58
C GLY A 367 -8.03 -26.11 -21.40
N PHE A 368 -6.99 -25.38 -20.99
CA PHE A 368 -5.61 -25.90 -20.91
C PHE A 368 -5.41 -26.87 -19.74
N ALA A 369 -4.44 -27.78 -19.86
CA ALA A 369 -4.21 -28.82 -18.86
C ALA A 369 -3.84 -28.26 -17.47
N GLN A 370 -2.96 -27.26 -17.41
CA GLN A 370 -2.75 -26.43 -16.21
C GLN A 370 -3.76 -25.29 -16.23
N LYS A 371 -4.60 -25.15 -15.20
CA LYS A 371 -5.60 -24.07 -15.11
C LYS A 371 -5.03 -22.86 -14.38
N SER A 372 -5.52 -21.67 -14.74
CA SER A 372 -5.39 -20.50 -13.86
C SER A 372 -6.43 -20.55 -12.73
N LEU A 373 -6.05 -20.11 -11.53
CA LEU A 373 -6.87 -20.18 -10.31
C LEU A 373 -7.03 -18.78 -9.72
N ARG A 374 -8.25 -18.38 -9.38
CA ARG A 374 -8.54 -17.21 -8.52
C ARG A 374 -8.60 -17.70 -7.09
N LEU A 375 -8.00 -16.95 -6.19
CA LEU A 375 -8.01 -17.20 -4.75
C LEU A 375 -8.70 -16.02 -4.08
N TYR A 376 -9.59 -16.33 -3.14
CA TYR A 376 -10.45 -15.38 -2.45
C TYR A 376 -10.22 -15.50 -0.96
N ALA A 377 -9.81 -14.40 -0.34
CA ALA A 377 -9.77 -14.27 1.11
C ALA A 377 -11.17 -13.92 1.65
N ASP A 378 -12.20 -14.66 1.20
CA ASP A 378 -13.61 -14.40 1.53
C ASP A 378 -14.13 -15.37 2.61
N ASN A 379 -13.24 -16.13 3.27
CA ASN A 379 -13.67 -17.26 4.09
C ASN A 379 -13.83 -16.91 5.57
N GLU A 380 -15.02 -17.22 6.11
CA GLU A 380 -15.42 -17.14 7.53
C GLU A 380 -14.57 -18.02 8.46
N TYR A 381 -13.80 -18.97 7.92
CA TYR A 381 -13.08 -20.00 8.69
C TYR A 381 -12.02 -19.46 9.68
N ASP A 382 -11.31 -18.39 9.32
CA ASP A 382 -10.24 -17.81 10.14
C ASP A 382 -10.52 -16.36 10.58
N GLY A 383 -11.73 -15.84 10.32
CA GLY A 383 -12.15 -14.49 10.67
C GLY A 383 -11.40 -13.37 9.92
N LYS A 384 -10.55 -13.70 8.94
CA LYS A 384 -9.74 -12.71 8.24
C LYS A 384 -10.16 -12.60 6.79
N ASP A 385 -10.59 -11.41 6.40
CA ASP A 385 -11.11 -11.14 5.07
C ASP A 385 -10.00 -10.79 4.04
N LYS A 386 -8.72 -10.91 4.39
CA LYS A 386 -7.57 -10.52 3.55
C LYS A 386 -6.37 -11.46 3.73
N ILE A 387 -5.48 -11.45 2.74
CA ILE A 387 -4.12 -11.99 2.82
C ILE A 387 -3.18 -10.82 3.15
N SER A 388 -2.67 -10.78 4.38
CA SER A 388 -1.73 -9.76 4.86
C SER A 388 -0.30 -10.28 4.73
N TYR A 389 0.34 -10.01 3.59
CA TYR A 389 1.72 -10.37 3.31
C TYR A 389 2.27 -9.51 2.16
N ASN A 390 3.56 -9.15 2.20
CA ASN A 390 4.24 -8.47 1.10
C ASN A 390 4.54 -9.43 -0.06
N ILE A 391 3.48 -9.81 -0.79
CA ILE A 391 3.56 -10.74 -1.91
C ILE A 391 4.36 -10.14 -3.06
N PHE A 392 4.21 -8.83 -3.31
CA PHE A 392 4.88 -8.11 -4.39
C PHE A 392 5.79 -7.02 -3.80
N PRO A 393 7.06 -7.35 -3.49
CA PRO A 393 8.00 -6.37 -2.97
C PRO A 393 8.13 -5.14 -3.88
N GLY A 394 7.93 -3.95 -3.30
CA GLY A 394 8.01 -2.67 -4.01
C GLY A 394 6.70 -2.19 -4.65
N LEU A 395 5.61 -2.95 -4.51
CA LEU A 395 4.28 -2.48 -4.91
C LEU A 395 3.79 -1.38 -3.98
N THR A 396 3.39 -0.23 -4.53
CA THR A 396 2.92 0.93 -3.80
C THR A 396 1.63 1.48 -4.40
N ASP A 397 0.85 2.24 -3.62
CA ASP A 397 -0.28 2.99 -4.16
C ASP A 397 0.15 4.27 -4.90
N GLU A 398 -0.75 4.79 -5.73
CA GLU A 398 -0.55 5.94 -6.62
C GLU A 398 -0.78 7.31 -5.94
N VAL A 399 -1.26 7.34 -4.69
CA VAL A 399 -1.67 8.57 -4.00
C VAL A 399 -0.58 9.09 -3.09
N ASN A 400 -0.09 8.25 -2.18
CA ASN A 400 0.94 8.62 -1.20
C ASN A 400 2.18 7.72 -1.26
N GLY A 401 2.19 6.68 -2.11
CA GLY A 401 3.33 5.80 -2.30
C GLY A 401 3.56 4.82 -1.14
N GLU A 402 2.54 4.53 -0.33
CA GLU A 402 2.64 3.50 0.71
C GLU A 402 2.63 2.09 0.08
N GLY A 403 3.32 1.16 0.73
CA GLY A 403 3.38 -0.23 0.28
C GLY A 403 2.01 -0.93 0.33
N ILE A 404 1.72 -1.75 -0.67
CA ILE A 404 0.51 -2.59 -0.71
C ILE A 404 0.88 -4.03 -0.30
N ASP A 405 0.44 -4.45 0.87
CA ASP A 405 0.72 -5.76 1.47
C ASP A 405 -0.54 -6.52 1.92
N ASN A 406 -1.72 -6.03 1.54
CA ASN A 406 -3.01 -6.61 1.90
C ASN A 406 -3.84 -6.89 0.65
N PHE A 407 -4.16 -8.17 0.41
CA PHE A 407 -4.82 -8.62 -0.81
C PHE A 407 -6.12 -9.35 -0.49
N LYS A 408 -7.23 -8.89 -1.07
CA LYS A 408 -8.51 -9.60 -1.00
C LYS A 408 -8.53 -10.81 -1.93
N ARG A 409 -7.92 -10.67 -3.10
CA ARG A 409 -7.93 -11.66 -4.17
C ARG A 409 -6.60 -11.72 -4.88
N LEU A 410 -6.22 -12.92 -5.27
CA LEU A 410 -5.04 -13.19 -6.08
C LEU A 410 -5.40 -14.11 -7.24
N ILE A 411 -4.58 -14.09 -8.27
CA ILE A 411 -4.66 -15.03 -9.39
C ILE A 411 -3.35 -15.80 -9.43
N LEU A 412 -3.43 -17.13 -9.40
CA LEU A 412 -2.37 -18.00 -9.88
C LEU A 412 -2.61 -18.23 -11.37
N ARG A 413 -1.99 -17.40 -12.21
CA ARG A 413 -2.17 -17.43 -13.66
C ARG A 413 -1.17 -18.40 -14.28
N ASN A 414 -1.66 -19.31 -15.12
CA ASN A 414 -0.83 -20.24 -15.90
C ASN A 414 -0.13 -19.56 -17.11
N SER A 415 0.03 -18.23 -17.12
CA SER A 415 0.48 -17.46 -18.29
C SER A 415 -0.48 -17.42 -19.48
N GLY A 416 -1.76 -17.79 -19.30
CA GLY A 416 -2.80 -17.61 -20.31
C GLY A 416 -2.41 -18.25 -21.64
N SER A 417 -2.56 -17.52 -22.75
CA SER A 417 -2.22 -18.04 -24.08
C SER A 417 -0.71 -18.18 -24.33
N ASP A 418 0.14 -17.60 -23.49
CA ASP A 418 1.60 -17.75 -23.53
C ASP A 418 2.09 -18.96 -22.71
N TRP A 419 1.19 -19.78 -22.16
CA TRP A 419 1.53 -20.94 -21.33
C TRP A 419 2.46 -21.96 -22.02
N SER A 420 2.24 -22.22 -23.32
CA SER A 420 3.11 -23.08 -24.13
C SER A 420 4.29 -22.32 -24.78
N GLY A 421 4.48 -21.05 -24.42
CA GLY A 421 5.45 -20.14 -25.00
C GLY A 421 6.53 -19.73 -24.01
N SER A 422 6.59 -18.44 -23.67
CA SER A 422 7.65 -17.91 -22.80
C SER A 422 7.37 -18.07 -21.31
N MET A 423 6.10 -18.20 -20.92
CA MET A 423 5.59 -18.15 -19.53
C MET A 423 5.60 -16.77 -18.85
N PHE A 424 6.06 -15.70 -19.51
CA PHE A 424 6.16 -14.37 -18.90
C PHE A 424 5.80 -13.20 -19.83
N ARG A 425 5.30 -13.47 -21.05
CA ARG A 425 5.07 -12.45 -22.10
C ARG A 425 4.15 -11.31 -21.66
N ASP A 426 2.98 -11.62 -21.11
CA ASP A 426 2.04 -10.60 -20.60
C ASP A 426 2.68 -9.75 -19.49
N ALA A 427 3.29 -10.39 -18.51
CA ALA A 427 3.94 -9.69 -17.40
C ALA A 427 5.13 -8.83 -17.85
N MET A 428 5.89 -9.28 -18.85
CA MET A 428 6.99 -8.52 -19.45
C MET A 428 6.48 -7.23 -20.05
N MET A 429 5.46 -7.30 -20.92
CA MET A 429 4.91 -6.11 -21.54
C MET A 429 4.32 -5.15 -20.51
N GLN A 430 3.61 -5.65 -19.50
CA GLN A 430 3.09 -4.81 -18.43
C GLN A 430 4.22 -4.14 -17.63
N SER A 431 5.33 -4.83 -17.36
CA SER A 431 6.48 -4.25 -16.65
C SER A 431 7.16 -3.11 -17.41
N LEU A 432 7.08 -3.08 -18.75
CA LEU A 432 7.64 -1.98 -19.54
C LEU A 432 6.87 -0.67 -19.32
N VAL A 433 5.59 -0.75 -18.94
CA VAL A 433 4.69 0.41 -18.82
C VAL A 433 4.20 0.64 -17.38
N SER A 434 4.66 -0.13 -16.40
CA SER A 434 4.21 -0.03 -15.00
C SER A 434 4.64 1.26 -14.29
N HIS A 435 5.55 2.03 -14.88
CA HIS A 435 5.99 3.34 -14.39
C HIS A 435 5.12 4.50 -14.93
N LEU A 436 4.21 4.20 -15.85
CA LEU A 436 3.29 5.15 -16.47
C LEU A 436 2.00 5.23 -15.65
N LYS A 437 1.15 6.21 -15.99
CA LYS A 437 -0.21 6.34 -15.43
C LYS A 437 -1.19 5.37 -16.09
N LEU A 438 -0.79 4.10 -16.16
CA LEU A 438 -1.53 2.96 -16.68
C LEU A 438 -1.63 1.86 -15.62
N ASP A 439 -2.85 1.40 -15.37
CA ASP A 439 -3.05 0.25 -14.50
C ASP A 439 -2.41 -1.00 -15.12
N THR A 440 -1.56 -1.64 -14.32
CA THR A 440 -0.90 -2.91 -14.60
C THR A 440 -1.07 -3.86 -13.41
N GLN A 441 -1.03 -5.17 -13.66
CA GLN A 441 -1.06 -6.17 -12.60
C GLN A 441 0.36 -6.44 -12.13
N ALA A 442 0.58 -6.47 -10.81
CA ALA A 442 1.84 -6.95 -10.25
C ALA A 442 2.11 -8.42 -10.63
N TYR A 443 3.39 -8.79 -10.69
CA TYR A 443 3.87 -10.09 -11.16
C TYR A 443 4.82 -10.71 -10.14
N ARG A 444 4.60 -11.99 -9.82
CA ARG A 444 5.59 -12.82 -9.13
C ARG A 444 5.46 -14.29 -9.53
N PRO A 445 6.48 -14.92 -10.12
CA PRO A 445 6.42 -16.34 -10.46
C PRO A 445 6.52 -17.20 -9.20
N SER A 446 5.88 -18.36 -9.23
CA SER A 446 5.83 -19.31 -8.11
C SER A 446 5.74 -20.75 -8.60
N VAL A 447 6.22 -21.68 -7.78
CA VAL A 447 5.95 -23.11 -7.94
C VAL A 447 4.70 -23.46 -7.14
N VAL A 448 3.75 -24.18 -7.75
CA VAL A 448 2.50 -24.58 -7.11
C VAL A 448 2.46 -26.09 -6.90
N PHE A 449 1.99 -26.51 -5.73
CA PHE A 449 1.61 -27.88 -5.40
C PHE A 449 0.10 -27.96 -5.18
N ILE A 450 -0.50 -29.06 -5.62
CA ILE A 450 -1.91 -29.38 -5.34
C ILE A 450 -1.96 -30.72 -4.62
N ASP A 451 -2.51 -30.72 -3.40
CA ASP A 451 -2.65 -31.90 -2.53
C ASP A 451 -1.35 -32.73 -2.44
N GLY A 452 -0.23 -32.02 -2.40
CA GLY A 452 1.09 -32.60 -2.22
C GLY A 452 1.84 -33.00 -3.49
N GLU A 453 1.28 -32.88 -4.71
CA GLU A 453 2.01 -33.13 -5.96
C GLU A 453 2.41 -31.82 -6.66
N TYR A 454 3.64 -31.80 -7.21
CA TYR A 454 4.12 -30.69 -8.03
C TYR A 454 3.19 -30.45 -9.22
N TRP A 455 2.73 -29.22 -9.35
CA TRP A 455 1.75 -28.83 -10.36
C TRP A 455 2.32 -27.92 -11.44
N GLY A 456 3.50 -27.31 -11.21
CA GLY A 456 4.16 -26.45 -12.19
C GLY A 456 4.28 -25.00 -11.73
N ILE A 457 4.65 -24.16 -12.69
CA ILE A 457 4.85 -22.72 -12.48
C ILE A 457 3.51 -22.02 -12.68
N HIS A 458 3.18 -21.13 -11.75
CA HIS A 458 2.11 -20.14 -11.90
C HIS A 458 2.64 -18.75 -11.58
N ASN A 459 2.12 -17.77 -12.30
CA ASN A 459 2.38 -16.36 -12.07
C ASN A 459 1.35 -15.84 -11.07
N ILE A 460 1.78 -15.42 -9.89
CA ILE A 460 0.94 -14.68 -8.95
C ILE A 460 0.67 -13.31 -9.57
N ARG A 461 -0.60 -12.95 -9.69
CA ARG A 461 -1.07 -11.67 -10.24
C ARG A 461 -2.15 -11.08 -9.34
N GLU A 462 -2.23 -9.76 -9.32
CA GLU A 462 -3.39 -9.05 -8.78
C GLU A 462 -4.63 -9.28 -9.64
N ARG A 463 -5.83 -9.01 -9.12
CA ARG A 463 -7.07 -9.04 -9.90
C ARG A 463 -7.63 -7.63 -10.03
N TYR A 464 -7.87 -7.16 -11.25
CA TYR A 464 -8.68 -5.97 -11.46
C TYR A 464 -10.10 -6.19 -10.99
N ASP A 465 -10.47 -5.46 -9.95
CA ASP A 465 -11.81 -5.31 -9.39
C ASP A 465 -11.81 -4.12 -8.43
N LYS A 466 -12.95 -3.89 -7.76
CA LYS A 466 -13.05 -2.76 -6.82
C LYS A 466 -12.02 -2.78 -5.68
N PHE A 467 -11.48 -3.94 -5.30
CA PHE A 467 -10.47 -4.02 -4.25
C PHE A 467 -9.09 -3.57 -4.75
N TYR A 468 -8.73 -3.91 -5.99
CA TYR A 468 -7.52 -3.39 -6.63
C TYR A 468 -7.55 -1.87 -6.68
N PHE A 469 -8.62 -1.26 -7.20
CA PHE A 469 -8.67 0.19 -7.31
C PHE A 469 -8.74 0.88 -5.94
N ALA A 470 -9.41 0.27 -4.96
CA ALA A 470 -9.41 0.76 -3.59
C ALA A 470 -8.01 0.78 -2.97
N SER A 471 -7.19 -0.27 -3.18
CA SER A 471 -5.83 -0.30 -2.64
C SER A 471 -4.87 0.61 -3.39
N HIS A 472 -4.94 0.64 -4.73
CA HIS A 472 -4.02 1.40 -5.57
C HIS A 472 -4.27 2.90 -5.57
N TYR A 473 -5.51 3.33 -5.33
CA TYR A 473 -5.89 4.76 -5.40
C TYR A 473 -6.53 5.28 -4.12
N LYS A 474 -6.47 4.52 -3.02
CA LYS A 474 -7.08 4.83 -1.71
C LYS A 474 -8.57 5.21 -1.83
N LEU A 475 -9.32 4.45 -2.63
CA LEU A 475 -10.73 4.74 -2.94
C LEU A 475 -11.69 4.02 -2.00
N ASP A 476 -12.89 4.59 -1.88
CA ASP A 476 -14.07 3.80 -1.48
C ASP A 476 -14.41 2.78 -2.59
N LYS A 477 -14.23 1.50 -2.28
CA LYS A 477 -14.46 0.37 -3.20
C LYS A 477 -15.88 0.37 -3.80
N ASP A 478 -16.90 0.82 -3.07
CA ASP A 478 -18.29 0.70 -3.55
C ASP A 478 -18.65 1.83 -4.53
N ARG A 479 -17.72 2.77 -4.73
CA ARG A 479 -17.82 3.87 -5.69
C ARG A 479 -16.98 3.67 -6.95
N VAL A 480 -16.37 2.50 -7.11
CA VAL A 480 -15.68 2.10 -8.34
C VAL A 480 -16.68 1.58 -9.37
N ALA A 481 -16.59 2.06 -10.60
CA ALA A 481 -17.24 1.45 -11.76
C ALA A 481 -16.17 0.85 -12.67
N LEU A 482 -16.35 -0.41 -13.08
CA LEU A 482 -15.46 -1.16 -13.97
C LEU A 482 -16.27 -1.74 -15.12
N LEU A 483 -16.03 -1.23 -16.32
CA LEU A 483 -16.74 -1.63 -17.54
C LEU A 483 -15.81 -2.40 -18.47
N GLU A 484 -16.37 -3.40 -19.14
CA GLU A 484 -15.67 -4.21 -20.11
C GLU A 484 -16.45 -4.28 -21.41
N VAL A 485 -15.72 -4.28 -22.53
CA VAL A 485 -16.31 -4.57 -23.83
C VAL A 485 -16.31 -6.09 -24.02
N PRO A 486 -17.47 -6.77 -23.95
CA PRO A 486 -17.52 -8.22 -24.12
C PRO A 486 -17.26 -8.60 -25.58
N TYR A 487 -16.87 -9.86 -25.81
CA TYR A 487 -16.75 -10.44 -27.14
C TYR A 487 -18.05 -10.31 -27.98
N THR A 488 -19.22 -10.30 -27.32
CA THR A 488 -20.54 -10.14 -27.96
C THR A 488 -20.94 -8.67 -28.16
N PHE A 489 -20.05 -7.70 -27.90
CA PHE A 489 -20.40 -6.28 -27.99
C PHE A 489 -20.83 -5.89 -29.41
N GLY A 490 -20.14 -6.37 -30.44
CA GLY A 490 -20.48 -6.04 -31.84
C GLY A 490 -21.91 -6.40 -32.26
N SER A 491 -22.57 -7.35 -31.57
CA SER A 491 -23.97 -7.72 -31.84
C SER A 491 -24.97 -7.11 -30.86
N SER A 492 -24.53 -6.67 -29.68
CA SER A 492 -25.41 -6.20 -28.60
C SER A 492 -25.29 -4.71 -28.29
N ASN A 493 -24.18 -4.07 -28.68
CA ASN A 493 -23.76 -2.73 -28.27
C ASN A 493 -23.88 -2.48 -26.76
N LYS A 494 -23.75 -3.53 -25.94
CA LYS A 494 -23.92 -3.44 -24.49
C LYS A 494 -22.60 -3.74 -23.77
N LEU A 495 -22.13 -2.78 -22.98
CA LEU A 495 -20.97 -2.96 -22.09
C LEU A 495 -21.32 -3.94 -20.96
N THR A 496 -20.34 -4.74 -20.56
CA THR A 496 -20.44 -5.54 -19.34
C THR A 496 -20.05 -4.68 -18.15
N VAL A 497 -20.92 -4.62 -17.14
CA VAL A 497 -20.65 -3.97 -15.87
C VAL A 497 -20.04 -5.01 -14.93
N ASN A 498 -18.71 -4.99 -14.79
CA ASN A 498 -18.01 -5.88 -13.85
C ASN A 498 -18.12 -5.37 -12.41
N GLU A 499 -18.11 -4.04 -12.22
CA GLU A 499 -18.38 -3.33 -10.96
C GLU A 499 -19.15 -2.04 -11.30
N GLY A 500 -20.05 -1.57 -10.43
CA GLY A 500 -20.88 -0.38 -10.67
C GLY A 500 -22.30 -0.71 -11.13
N THR A 501 -22.92 0.20 -11.89
CA THR A 501 -24.32 0.06 -12.35
C THR A 501 -24.46 0.19 -13.87
N GLU A 502 -25.63 -0.20 -14.40
CA GLU A 502 -25.96 0.03 -15.82
C GLU A 502 -26.04 1.53 -16.17
N GLU A 503 -26.30 2.40 -15.18
CA GLU A 503 -26.25 3.85 -15.36
C GLU A 503 -24.82 4.34 -15.63
N ASP A 504 -23.81 3.69 -15.04
CA ASP A 504 -22.41 4.00 -15.33
C ASP A 504 -22.05 3.71 -16.80
N ALA A 505 -22.53 2.58 -17.33
CA ALA A 505 -22.36 2.23 -18.74
C ALA A 505 -23.11 3.19 -19.68
N ALA A 506 -24.32 3.62 -19.29
CA ALA A 506 -25.08 4.62 -20.03
C ALA A 506 -24.37 5.99 -20.02
N ALA A 507 -23.80 6.40 -18.88
CA ALA A 507 -23.06 7.65 -18.75
C ALA A 507 -21.83 7.68 -19.65
N TYR A 508 -21.01 6.62 -19.68
CA TYR A 508 -19.90 6.51 -20.64
C TYR A 508 -20.38 6.64 -22.09
N THR A 509 -21.44 5.91 -22.44
CA THR A 509 -21.97 5.88 -23.80
C THR A 509 -22.49 7.26 -24.22
N ASN A 510 -23.20 7.96 -23.34
CA ASN A 510 -23.78 9.26 -23.65
C ASN A 510 -22.74 10.38 -23.65
N ASP A 511 -21.94 10.46 -22.59
CA ASP A 511 -21.05 11.60 -22.35
C ASP A 511 -19.81 11.57 -23.25
N ILE A 512 -19.39 10.40 -23.74
CA ILE A 512 -18.23 10.28 -24.62
C ILE A 512 -18.67 9.87 -26.02
N THR A 513 -19.27 8.68 -26.16
CA THR A 513 -19.51 8.11 -27.49
C THR A 513 -20.55 8.89 -28.28
N ASN A 514 -21.72 9.16 -27.70
CA ASN A 514 -22.79 9.89 -28.40
C ASN A 514 -22.47 11.37 -28.56
N TYR A 515 -21.80 11.98 -27.56
CA TYR A 515 -21.27 13.33 -27.69
C TYR A 515 -20.37 13.47 -28.92
N LEU A 516 -19.35 12.62 -29.06
CA LEU A 516 -18.41 12.61 -30.19
C LEU A 516 -19.05 12.31 -31.54
N LYS A 517 -20.19 11.61 -31.58
CA LYS A 517 -20.96 11.41 -32.83
C LYS A 517 -21.68 12.66 -33.29
N SER A 518 -21.95 13.59 -32.37
CA SER A 518 -22.74 14.80 -32.63
C SER A 518 -21.91 16.09 -32.69
N GLN A 519 -20.67 16.05 -32.20
CA GLN A 519 -19.79 17.21 -32.09
C GLN A 519 -18.54 17.04 -32.96
N ASP A 520 -18.01 18.17 -33.43
CA ASP A 520 -16.73 18.20 -34.13
C ASP A 520 -15.58 18.26 -33.11
N ILE A 521 -14.87 17.15 -32.95
CA ILE A 521 -13.75 17.02 -32.01
C ILE A 521 -12.53 17.89 -32.38
N SER A 522 -12.47 18.44 -33.60
CA SER A 522 -11.43 19.41 -33.97
C SER A 522 -11.65 20.78 -33.31
N SER A 523 -12.85 21.03 -32.76
CA SER A 523 -13.14 22.24 -31.99
C SER A 523 -12.55 22.18 -30.58
N LYS A 524 -12.09 23.32 -30.07
CA LYS A 524 -11.53 23.45 -28.72
C LYS A 524 -12.54 23.05 -27.65
N ASP A 525 -13.77 23.53 -27.75
CA ASP A 525 -14.80 23.29 -26.73
C ASP A 525 -15.17 21.80 -26.63
N ALA A 526 -15.27 21.09 -27.76
CA ALA A 526 -15.53 19.66 -27.75
C ALA A 526 -14.38 18.87 -27.10
N TYR A 527 -13.13 19.24 -27.41
CA TYR A 527 -11.97 18.57 -26.84
C TYR A 527 -11.84 18.84 -25.33
N GLU A 528 -12.03 20.09 -24.90
CA GLU A 528 -12.02 20.44 -23.47
C GLU A 528 -13.14 19.74 -22.69
N TYR A 529 -14.34 19.60 -23.27
CA TYR A 529 -15.40 18.80 -22.65
C TYR A 529 -14.98 17.33 -22.49
N ILE A 530 -14.39 16.71 -23.51
CA ILE A 530 -13.94 15.31 -23.43
C ILE A 530 -12.85 15.12 -22.37
N LYS A 531 -11.94 16.09 -22.20
CA LYS A 531 -10.93 16.06 -21.13
C LYS A 531 -11.55 16.03 -19.72
N THR A 532 -12.78 16.52 -19.54
CA THR A 532 -13.51 16.40 -18.26
C THR A 532 -14.15 15.03 -18.05
N LYS A 533 -14.31 14.23 -19.10
CA LYS A 533 -15.00 12.93 -19.05
C LYS A 533 -14.04 11.75 -19.01
N MET A 534 -12.88 11.89 -19.63
CA MET A 534 -11.85 10.85 -19.67
C MET A 534 -10.46 11.41 -19.46
N ASP A 535 -9.59 10.55 -18.93
CA ASP A 535 -8.17 10.84 -18.82
C ASP A 535 -7.49 10.59 -20.16
N VAL A 536 -7.29 11.67 -20.92
CA VAL A 536 -6.76 11.61 -22.28
C VAL A 536 -5.30 11.14 -22.32
N ASP A 537 -4.49 11.51 -21.32
CA ASP A 537 -3.10 11.07 -21.21
C ASP A 537 -3.01 9.57 -20.99
N ASN A 538 -3.80 9.04 -20.05
CA ASN A 538 -3.94 7.59 -19.83
C ASN A 538 -4.40 6.88 -21.11
N TYR A 539 -5.37 7.45 -21.84
CA TYR A 539 -5.84 6.84 -23.09
C TYR A 539 -4.77 6.83 -24.18
N ILE A 540 -3.98 7.90 -24.31
CA ILE A 540 -2.84 7.93 -25.24
C ILE A 540 -1.83 6.85 -24.87
N ASP A 541 -1.47 6.71 -23.59
CA ASP A 541 -0.55 5.68 -23.13
C ASP A 541 -1.06 4.26 -23.43
N TYR A 542 -2.35 4.03 -23.20
CA TYR A 542 -3.03 2.77 -23.47
C TYR A 542 -2.97 2.40 -24.96
N GLN A 543 -3.21 3.39 -25.83
CA GLN A 543 -3.14 3.23 -27.29
C GLN A 543 -1.71 2.95 -27.74
N VAL A 544 -0.75 3.76 -27.28
CA VAL A 544 0.67 3.62 -27.62
C VAL A 544 1.20 2.24 -27.21
N ALA A 545 0.90 1.78 -26.00
CA ALA A 545 1.31 0.48 -25.51
C ALA A 545 0.77 -0.66 -26.39
N ASN A 546 -0.55 -0.74 -26.61
CA ASN A 546 -1.14 -1.80 -27.43
C ASN A 546 -0.63 -1.79 -28.89
N ILE A 547 -0.46 -0.59 -29.48
CA ILE A 547 0.04 -0.44 -30.85
C ILE A 547 1.50 -0.90 -30.94
N TYR A 548 2.36 -0.46 -30.02
CA TYR A 548 3.77 -0.88 -30.02
C TYR A 548 3.88 -2.38 -29.81
N PHE A 549 3.16 -2.93 -28.81
CA PHE A 549 3.13 -4.37 -28.49
C PHE A 549 2.55 -5.24 -29.61
N SER A 550 1.88 -4.64 -30.60
CA SER A 550 1.15 -5.36 -31.64
C SER A 550 0.13 -6.34 -31.06
N ASN A 551 -0.64 -5.90 -30.07
CA ASN A 551 -1.66 -6.75 -29.45
C ASN A 551 -2.78 -7.07 -30.47
N SER A 552 -2.79 -8.30 -30.99
CA SER A 552 -3.72 -8.69 -32.05
C SER A 552 -5.11 -9.09 -31.55
N ASP A 553 -5.32 -9.23 -30.24
CA ASP A 553 -6.67 -9.46 -29.66
C ASP A 553 -7.39 -8.14 -29.34
N TRP A 554 -6.74 -7.00 -29.60
CA TRP A 554 -7.23 -5.65 -29.33
C TRP A 554 -7.30 -4.84 -30.63
N PRO A 555 -8.24 -3.88 -30.81
CA PRO A 555 -9.21 -3.35 -29.85
C PRO A 555 -10.60 -3.98 -29.91
N GLN A 556 -10.81 -5.00 -30.75
CA GLN A 556 -12.13 -5.64 -30.88
C GLN A 556 -12.49 -6.52 -29.67
N ASN A 557 -11.53 -6.80 -28.81
CA ASN A 557 -11.66 -7.47 -27.53
C ASN A 557 -10.66 -6.85 -26.53
N ASN A 558 -10.70 -7.28 -25.26
CA ASN A 558 -9.77 -6.86 -24.19
C ASN A 558 -9.74 -5.34 -23.93
N VAL A 559 -10.87 -4.66 -24.15
CA VAL A 559 -11.05 -3.26 -23.76
C VAL A 559 -11.75 -3.21 -22.42
N THR A 560 -11.08 -2.68 -21.41
CA THR A 560 -11.62 -2.52 -20.05
C THR A 560 -11.27 -1.12 -19.54
N MET A 561 -12.22 -0.50 -18.85
CA MET A 561 -12.10 0.87 -18.36
C MET A 561 -12.76 1.03 -17.00
N TRP A 562 -12.26 1.97 -16.20
CA TRP A 562 -12.77 2.22 -14.87
C TRP A 562 -12.92 3.71 -14.59
N LYS A 563 -13.74 4.06 -13.60
CA LYS A 563 -13.80 5.39 -12.99
C LYS A 563 -14.11 5.29 -11.50
N TYR A 564 -13.68 6.30 -10.75
CA TYR A 564 -14.22 6.56 -9.42
C TYR A 564 -15.43 7.49 -9.52
N LYS A 565 -16.54 7.18 -8.86
CA LYS A 565 -17.75 8.02 -8.85
C LYS A 565 -17.63 9.06 -7.75
N THR A 566 -17.37 10.32 -8.09
CA THR A 566 -17.31 11.49 -7.18
C THR A 566 -18.69 11.79 -6.57
N GLU A 567 -18.76 12.55 -5.46
CA GLU A 567 -19.98 12.63 -4.64
C GLU A 567 -21.10 13.36 -5.37
N ASP A 568 -20.72 14.36 -6.14
CA ASP A 568 -21.58 15.16 -7.00
C ASP A 568 -21.62 14.64 -8.45
N GLY A 569 -20.86 13.58 -8.77
CA GLY A 569 -20.72 13.03 -10.11
C GLY A 569 -19.98 13.95 -11.10
N LEU A 570 -19.24 14.95 -10.61
CA LEU A 570 -18.49 15.91 -11.43
C LEU A 570 -16.99 15.60 -11.49
N TYR A 571 -16.31 16.26 -12.43
CA TYR A 571 -14.85 16.22 -12.58
C TYR A 571 -14.18 17.20 -11.61
N HIS A 572 -13.24 16.69 -10.82
CA HIS A 572 -12.47 17.44 -9.81
C HIS A 572 -10.97 17.44 -10.16
N PRO A 573 -10.46 18.41 -10.93
CA PRO A 573 -9.06 18.44 -11.38
C PRO A 573 -8.03 18.57 -10.25
N GLU A 574 -8.45 19.04 -9.08
CA GLU A 574 -7.64 19.16 -7.86
C GLU A 574 -7.54 17.86 -7.06
N ALA A 575 -8.40 16.87 -7.37
CA ALA A 575 -8.37 15.59 -6.68
C ALA A 575 -7.09 14.79 -7.02
N PRO A 576 -6.62 13.93 -6.11
CA PRO A 576 -5.53 13.02 -6.42
C PRO A 576 -5.83 12.17 -7.66
N TYR A 577 -4.77 11.74 -8.36
CA TYR A 577 -4.90 10.93 -9.57
C TYR A 577 -5.75 9.67 -9.30
N GLY A 578 -6.69 9.37 -10.20
CA GLY A 578 -7.64 8.26 -10.05
C GLY A 578 -8.92 8.61 -9.27
N GLN A 579 -8.97 9.73 -8.54
CA GLN A 579 -10.12 10.13 -7.71
C GLN A 579 -11.00 11.23 -8.34
N ASP A 580 -10.62 11.70 -9.51
CA ASP A 580 -11.15 12.93 -10.15
C ASP A 580 -12.47 12.77 -10.92
N GLY A 581 -13.03 11.56 -11.02
CA GLY A 581 -14.29 11.33 -11.76
C GLY A 581 -14.16 10.99 -13.24
N ARG A 582 -12.93 10.90 -13.78
CA ARG A 582 -12.70 10.58 -15.20
C ARG A 582 -12.57 9.09 -15.48
N TRP A 583 -12.97 8.67 -16.68
CA TRP A 583 -12.73 7.32 -17.21
C TRP A 583 -11.26 7.08 -17.58
N ARG A 584 -10.75 5.90 -17.25
CA ARG A 584 -9.37 5.42 -17.53
C ARG A 584 -9.39 4.00 -18.09
N TRP A 585 -8.46 3.69 -18.98
CA TRP A 585 -8.28 2.37 -19.59
C TRP A 585 -7.15 1.61 -18.92
N ILE A 586 -7.32 0.30 -18.85
CA ILE A 586 -6.36 -0.60 -18.20
C ILE A 586 -5.66 -1.48 -19.21
N ILE A 587 -4.41 -1.82 -18.94
CA ILE A 587 -3.68 -2.83 -19.72
C ILE A 587 -4.00 -4.21 -19.15
N LYS A 588 -4.44 -5.13 -20.03
CA LYS A 588 -4.90 -6.46 -19.67
C LYS A 588 -4.69 -7.43 -20.84
N ASP A 589 -4.36 -8.66 -20.50
CA ASP A 589 -4.38 -9.82 -21.40
C ASP A 589 -3.56 -9.62 -22.68
N LEU A 590 -2.26 -9.39 -22.49
CA LEU A 590 -1.34 -9.05 -23.58
C LEU A 590 -0.70 -10.28 -24.25
N ASP A 591 -1.13 -11.50 -23.95
CA ASP A 591 -0.47 -12.74 -24.40
C ASP A 591 -0.32 -12.85 -25.95
N PHE A 592 -1.09 -12.07 -26.72
CA PHE A 592 -0.99 -12.01 -28.19
C PHE A 592 -0.10 -10.87 -28.73
N GLY A 593 0.46 -10.03 -27.87
CA GLY A 593 1.50 -9.07 -28.22
C GLY A 593 2.88 -9.72 -28.42
N PHE A 594 3.84 -8.96 -28.93
CA PHE A 594 5.24 -9.40 -29.12
C PHE A 594 5.40 -10.68 -29.94
N CYS A 595 4.57 -10.88 -30.98
CA CYS A 595 4.50 -12.12 -31.76
C CYS A 595 4.03 -13.35 -30.95
N GLY A 596 3.14 -13.13 -29.98
CA GLY A 596 2.45 -14.20 -29.24
C GLY A 596 1.40 -14.95 -30.06
N GLY A 597 0.63 -15.82 -29.39
CA GLY A 597 -0.21 -16.88 -29.96
C GLY A 597 -0.78 -16.63 -31.37
N MET A 598 -1.78 -15.74 -31.51
CA MET A 598 -2.45 -15.52 -32.81
C MET A 598 -1.68 -14.62 -33.78
N ALA A 599 -0.76 -13.78 -33.29
CA ALA A 599 0.00 -12.86 -34.14
C ALA A 599 1.12 -13.58 -34.90
N GLY A 600 1.78 -14.54 -34.25
CA GLY A 600 2.93 -15.28 -34.80
C GLY A 600 3.98 -14.35 -35.43
N ALA A 601 4.69 -14.83 -36.45
CA ALA A 601 5.72 -14.03 -37.14
C ALA A 601 5.17 -12.74 -37.77
N ASN A 602 3.88 -12.69 -38.13
CA ASN A 602 3.23 -11.52 -38.72
C ASN A 602 2.99 -10.40 -37.70
N GLY A 603 3.06 -10.69 -36.39
CA GLY A 603 2.94 -9.66 -35.35
C GLY A 603 4.03 -8.59 -35.44
N LEU A 604 5.20 -8.91 -36.01
CA LEU A 604 6.33 -7.99 -36.04
C LEU A 604 6.06 -6.73 -36.87
N ASN A 605 5.49 -6.92 -38.06
CA ASN A 605 5.20 -5.85 -39.02
C ASN A 605 3.71 -5.50 -39.09
N HIS A 606 2.87 -6.05 -38.20
CA HIS A 606 1.44 -5.76 -38.20
C HIS A 606 1.18 -4.27 -37.91
N ASP A 607 0.44 -3.62 -38.81
CA ASP A 607 0.02 -2.21 -38.66
C ASP A 607 -1.13 -2.09 -37.67
N THR A 608 -0.77 -2.12 -36.39
CA THR A 608 -1.72 -2.06 -35.27
C THR A 608 -2.30 -0.64 -35.11
N LEU A 609 -1.63 0.37 -35.66
CA LEU A 609 -2.14 1.75 -35.71
C LEU A 609 -3.32 1.85 -36.68
N ALA A 610 -3.19 1.30 -37.88
CA ALA A 610 -4.32 1.22 -38.82
C ALA A 610 -5.45 0.35 -38.24
N HIS A 611 -5.11 -0.79 -37.64
CA HIS A 611 -6.06 -1.72 -37.01
C HIS A 611 -6.87 -1.10 -35.86
N SER A 612 -6.38 -0.05 -35.22
CA SER A 612 -7.07 0.61 -34.10
C SER A 612 -7.76 1.93 -34.46
N SER A 613 -7.49 2.47 -35.65
CA SER A 613 -7.94 3.83 -36.02
C SER A 613 -8.77 3.90 -37.29
N MET A 614 -9.00 2.78 -38.00
CA MET A 614 -9.64 2.77 -39.31
C MET A 614 -10.54 1.56 -39.50
N VAL A 615 -11.72 1.74 -40.09
CA VAL A 615 -12.50 0.60 -40.59
C VAL A 615 -11.79 0.06 -41.84
N THR A 616 -11.48 -1.23 -41.83
CA THR A 616 -10.83 -1.94 -42.95
C THR A 616 -11.68 -3.12 -43.40
N SER A 617 -11.34 -3.77 -44.52
CA SER A 617 -12.07 -4.95 -45.00
C SER A 617 -12.04 -6.13 -44.01
N THR A 618 -11.03 -6.19 -43.13
CA THR A 618 -10.88 -7.22 -42.09
C THR A 618 -11.51 -6.79 -40.75
N GLN A 619 -11.76 -5.50 -40.54
CA GLN A 619 -12.32 -4.95 -39.33
C GLN A 619 -13.79 -4.58 -39.52
N LYS A 620 -14.68 -5.40 -38.96
CA LYS A 620 -16.13 -5.27 -39.16
C LYS A 620 -16.83 -4.39 -38.13
N ASN A 621 -16.13 -4.02 -37.07
CA ASN A 621 -16.71 -3.39 -35.88
C ASN A 621 -16.31 -1.91 -35.78
N GLU A 622 -17.16 -1.01 -36.30
CA GLU A 622 -16.92 0.45 -36.29
C GLU A 622 -16.67 1.00 -34.87
N TRP A 623 -17.34 0.45 -33.86
CA TRP A 623 -17.20 0.87 -32.46
C TRP A 623 -15.76 0.74 -31.95
N ALA A 624 -15.01 -0.27 -32.41
CA ALA A 624 -13.68 -0.60 -31.89
C ALA A 624 -12.62 0.41 -32.31
N VAL A 625 -12.86 1.13 -33.42
CA VAL A 625 -11.96 2.17 -33.94
C VAL A 625 -12.50 3.58 -33.73
N PHE A 626 -13.79 3.70 -33.41
CA PHE A 626 -14.49 4.98 -33.38
C PHE A 626 -13.82 5.99 -32.47
N LEU A 627 -13.57 5.65 -31.19
CA LEU A 627 -13.05 6.62 -30.22
C LEU A 627 -11.66 7.12 -30.61
N PHE A 628 -10.71 6.22 -30.86
CA PHE A 628 -9.35 6.59 -31.22
C PHE A 628 -9.28 7.27 -32.60
N GLY A 629 -9.97 6.73 -33.60
CA GLY A 629 -10.04 7.33 -34.94
C GLY A 629 -10.67 8.72 -34.93
N THR A 630 -11.65 8.98 -34.05
CA THR A 630 -12.24 10.31 -33.85
C THR A 630 -11.25 11.25 -33.18
N LEU A 631 -10.65 10.86 -32.05
CA LEU A 631 -9.72 11.72 -31.31
C LEU A 631 -8.49 12.13 -32.16
N LEU A 632 -7.99 11.26 -33.04
CA LEU A 632 -6.90 11.59 -33.99
C LEU A 632 -7.23 12.73 -34.98
N GLN A 633 -8.50 13.11 -35.13
CA GLN A 633 -8.88 14.26 -35.96
C GLN A 633 -8.49 15.58 -35.29
N ASN A 634 -8.49 15.63 -33.95
CA ASN A 634 -8.03 16.78 -33.18
C ASN A 634 -6.49 16.92 -33.27
N PRO A 635 -5.95 18.08 -33.72
CA PRO A 635 -4.51 18.27 -33.87
C PRO A 635 -3.70 18.18 -32.57
N GLU A 636 -4.26 18.59 -31.44
CA GLU A 636 -3.61 18.53 -30.12
C GLU A 636 -3.42 17.08 -29.70
N PHE A 637 -4.52 16.30 -29.65
CA PHE A 637 -4.48 14.87 -29.35
C PHE A 637 -3.54 14.11 -30.30
N ARG A 638 -3.64 14.38 -31.61
CA ARG A 638 -2.83 13.70 -32.62
C ARG A 638 -1.34 13.96 -32.41
N ASN A 639 -0.94 15.20 -32.18
CA ASN A 639 0.46 15.55 -31.96
C ASN A 639 0.98 14.94 -30.65
N GLU A 640 0.18 14.97 -29.58
CA GLU A 640 0.52 14.32 -28.30
C GLU A 640 0.69 12.81 -28.45
N PHE A 641 -0.21 12.14 -29.18
CA PHE A 641 -0.08 10.71 -29.48
C PHE A 641 1.21 10.39 -30.27
N ILE A 642 1.51 11.17 -31.32
CA ILE A 642 2.71 10.96 -32.13
C ILE A 642 3.98 11.16 -31.30
N ASN A 643 4.00 12.21 -30.47
CA ASN A 643 5.11 12.49 -29.56
C ASN A 643 5.26 11.40 -28.50
N ARG A 644 4.16 10.94 -27.87
CA ARG A 644 4.20 9.88 -26.84
C ARG A 644 4.73 8.56 -27.41
N MET A 645 4.35 8.21 -28.64
CA MET A 645 4.92 7.06 -29.35
C MET A 645 6.43 7.20 -29.54
N ALA A 646 6.91 8.38 -29.97
CA ALA A 646 8.34 8.64 -30.11
C ALA A 646 9.07 8.61 -28.75
N ASP A 647 8.50 9.24 -27.73
CA ASP A 647 9.04 9.27 -26.37
C ASP A 647 9.29 7.85 -25.85
N TYR A 648 8.31 6.95 -25.98
CA TYR A 648 8.43 5.57 -25.50
C TYR A 648 9.39 4.73 -26.35
N MET A 649 9.39 4.86 -27.68
CA MET A 649 10.41 4.21 -28.53
C MET A 649 11.84 4.63 -28.20
N ASN A 650 12.04 5.86 -27.69
CA ASN A 650 13.34 6.34 -27.23
C ASN A 650 13.66 5.98 -25.76
N THR A 651 12.69 5.45 -25.01
CA THR A 651 12.82 5.16 -23.56
C THR A 651 12.36 3.74 -23.21
N CYS A 652 11.17 3.55 -22.66
CA CYS A 652 10.72 2.25 -22.13
C CYS A 652 10.51 1.16 -23.20
N PHE A 653 10.44 1.54 -24.48
CA PHE A 653 10.41 0.64 -25.64
C PHE A 653 11.75 0.61 -26.40
N ASN A 654 12.80 1.20 -25.85
CA ASN A 654 14.14 1.07 -26.39
C ASN A 654 14.56 -0.41 -26.36
N SER A 655 15.07 -0.91 -27.49
CA SER A 655 15.40 -2.33 -27.66
C SER A 655 16.38 -2.86 -26.60
N SER A 656 17.35 -2.05 -26.15
CA SER A 656 18.29 -2.48 -25.11
C SER A 656 17.59 -2.72 -23.78
N PHE A 657 16.70 -1.81 -23.38
CA PHE A 657 15.93 -1.91 -22.13
C PHE A 657 14.94 -3.08 -22.17
N VAL A 658 14.22 -3.23 -23.28
CA VAL A 658 13.28 -4.34 -23.47
C VAL A 658 14.01 -5.68 -23.43
N ASN A 659 15.15 -5.81 -24.12
CA ASN A 659 15.97 -7.04 -24.07
C ASN A 659 16.49 -7.35 -22.66
N GLN A 660 16.93 -6.34 -21.90
CA GLN A 660 17.35 -6.53 -20.50
C GLN A 660 16.18 -7.04 -19.63
N THR A 661 14.98 -6.52 -19.85
CA THR A 661 13.76 -6.97 -19.15
C THR A 661 13.43 -8.42 -19.49
N ILE A 662 13.48 -8.78 -20.78
CA ILE A 662 13.29 -10.17 -21.24
C ILE A 662 14.32 -11.11 -20.60
N ASP A 663 15.61 -10.73 -20.62
CA ASP A 663 16.69 -11.55 -20.09
C ASP A 663 16.55 -11.75 -18.57
N LYS A 664 16.12 -10.72 -17.84
CA LYS A 664 15.83 -10.82 -16.41
C LYS A 664 14.70 -11.82 -16.12
N MET A 665 13.55 -11.67 -16.78
CA MET A 665 12.41 -12.57 -16.53
C MET A 665 12.68 -14.01 -16.97
N LYS A 666 13.46 -14.21 -18.04
CA LYS A 666 13.97 -15.52 -18.42
C LYS A 666 14.84 -16.12 -17.30
N ALA A 667 15.78 -15.34 -16.77
CA ALA A 667 16.67 -15.80 -15.70
C ALA A 667 15.89 -16.19 -14.43
N ASP A 668 14.87 -15.42 -14.07
CA ASP A 668 14.03 -15.68 -12.89
C ASP A 668 13.30 -17.03 -12.96
N LEU A 669 12.96 -17.52 -14.17
CA LEU A 669 12.23 -18.78 -14.36
C LEU A 669 13.12 -19.99 -14.69
N ALA A 670 14.35 -19.75 -15.16
CA ALA A 670 15.17 -20.76 -15.84
C ALA A 670 15.36 -22.07 -15.06
N SER A 671 15.59 -22.00 -13.75
CA SER A 671 15.83 -23.19 -12.92
C SER A 671 14.59 -24.08 -12.75
N SER A 672 13.38 -23.54 -12.91
CA SER A 672 12.11 -24.27 -12.74
C SER A 672 11.52 -24.77 -14.06
N MET A 673 12.00 -24.28 -15.21
CA MET A 673 11.41 -24.60 -16.52
C MET A 673 11.52 -26.08 -16.89
N THR A 674 12.62 -26.76 -16.55
CA THR A 674 12.77 -28.20 -16.83
C THR A 674 11.74 -29.02 -16.07
N GLU A 675 11.53 -28.76 -14.76
CA GLU A 675 10.54 -29.49 -13.97
C GLU A 675 9.10 -29.15 -14.42
N HIS A 676 8.84 -27.89 -14.77
CA HIS A 676 7.58 -27.49 -15.41
C HIS A 676 7.31 -28.29 -16.69
N ASN A 677 8.28 -28.38 -17.58
CA ASN A 677 8.08 -29.06 -18.86
C ASN A 677 8.06 -30.58 -18.73
N ASN A 678 8.76 -31.17 -17.75
CA ASN A 678 8.57 -32.59 -17.42
C ASN A 678 7.13 -32.86 -16.95
N ARG A 679 6.50 -31.93 -16.24
CA ARG A 679 5.11 -32.07 -15.79
C ARG A 679 4.10 -31.95 -16.94
N TRP A 680 4.29 -31.01 -17.87
CA TRP A 680 3.26 -30.63 -18.85
C TRP A 680 3.61 -30.95 -20.30
N GLN A 681 4.89 -30.94 -20.66
CA GLN A 681 5.41 -31.14 -22.03
C GLN A 681 4.75 -30.20 -23.05
N ALA A 682 4.41 -28.99 -22.62
CA ALA A 682 3.68 -28.02 -23.42
C ALA A 682 4.61 -27.06 -24.17
N ILE A 683 5.87 -26.93 -23.76
CA ILE A 683 6.83 -25.98 -24.33
C ILE A 683 7.91 -26.79 -25.08
N GLU A 684 7.87 -26.72 -26.42
CA GLU A 684 8.82 -27.46 -27.27
C GLU A 684 10.20 -26.78 -27.33
N ASP A 685 10.22 -25.47 -27.58
CA ASP A 685 11.44 -24.66 -27.73
C ASP A 685 11.31 -23.34 -26.95
N TRP A 686 11.64 -23.38 -25.66
CA TRP A 686 11.53 -22.20 -24.80
C TRP A 686 12.49 -21.07 -25.23
N ASP A 687 13.72 -21.43 -25.60
CA ASP A 687 14.74 -20.45 -26.02
C ASP A 687 14.38 -19.78 -27.34
N GLY A 688 13.83 -20.52 -28.31
CA GLY A 688 13.31 -19.97 -29.55
C GLY A 688 12.13 -19.03 -29.33
N ASN A 689 11.19 -19.37 -28.44
CA ASN A 689 10.07 -18.50 -28.07
C ASN A 689 10.56 -17.17 -27.45
N VAL A 690 11.58 -17.21 -26.60
CA VAL A 690 12.21 -15.98 -26.08
C VAL A 690 12.97 -15.24 -27.19
N GLY A 691 13.64 -15.96 -28.09
CA GLY A 691 14.32 -15.39 -29.26
C GLY A 691 13.38 -14.57 -30.15
N VAL A 692 12.14 -15.04 -30.36
CA VAL A 692 11.10 -14.30 -31.09
C VAL A 692 10.77 -12.97 -30.40
N MET A 693 10.66 -12.94 -29.07
CA MET A 693 10.42 -11.69 -28.32
C MET A 693 11.59 -10.71 -28.46
N LYS A 694 12.83 -11.19 -28.43
CA LYS A 694 14.03 -10.35 -28.61
C LYS A 694 14.11 -9.80 -30.04
N ASN A 695 13.78 -10.61 -31.04
CA ASN A 695 13.67 -10.15 -32.42
C ASN A 695 12.62 -9.05 -32.56
N PHE A 696 11.47 -9.20 -31.91
CA PHE A 696 10.46 -8.15 -31.87
C PHE A 696 10.99 -6.85 -31.27
N ALA A 697 11.64 -6.92 -30.10
CA ALA A 697 12.21 -5.76 -29.43
C ALA A 697 13.21 -4.98 -30.30
N ASN A 698 13.97 -5.69 -31.14
CA ASN A 698 15.00 -5.08 -32.00
C ASN A 698 14.42 -4.40 -33.24
N GLU A 699 13.40 -5.00 -33.87
CA GLU A 699 12.94 -4.59 -35.19
C GLU A 699 11.64 -3.75 -35.16
N ARG A 700 10.82 -3.88 -34.11
CA ARG A 700 9.46 -3.32 -34.07
C ARG A 700 9.42 -1.81 -34.29
N SER A 701 10.33 -1.05 -33.67
CA SER A 701 10.33 0.42 -33.76
C SER A 701 10.46 0.91 -35.21
N GLY A 702 11.23 0.22 -36.06
CA GLY A 702 11.35 0.55 -37.48
C GLY A 702 10.03 0.42 -38.24
N TYR A 703 9.26 -0.64 -37.96
CA TYR A 703 7.93 -0.82 -38.54
C TYR A 703 6.94 0.23 -38.03
N VAL A 704 6.93 0.50 -36.73
CA VAL A 704 6.04 1.52 -36.13
C VAL A 704 6.32 2.90 -36.72
N ILE A 705 7.60 3.30 -36.88
CA ILE A 705 7.97 4.56 -37.54
C ILE A 705 7.35 4.65 -38.95
N ASN A 706 7.45 3.59 -39.75
CA ASN A 706 6.87 3.56 -41.09
C ASN A 706 5.33 3.67 -41.06
N HIS A 707 4.67 2.98 -40.14
CA HIS A 707 3.21 3.08 -39.96
C HIS A 707 2.78 4.50 -39.60
N MET A 708 3.50 5.15 -38.69
CA MET A 708 3.25 6.54 -38.28
C MET A 708 3.40 7.53 -39.46
N ILE A 709 4.48 7.40 -40.25
CA ILE A 709 4.70 8.23 -41.45
C ILE A 709 3.57 8.01 -42.47
N ASN A 710 3.19 6.76 -42.74
CA ASN A 710 2.14 6.43 -43.68
C ASN A 710 0.77 6.99 -43.24
N LYS A 711 0.45 6.89 -41.95
CA LYS A 711 -0.83 7.35 -41.40
C LYS A 711 -0.93 8.87 -41.34
N PHE A 712 0.13 9.56 -40.96
CA PHE A 712 0.12 11.00 -40.66
C PHE A 712 0.87 11.85 -41.69
N GLY A 713 1.26 11.28 -42.84
CA GLY A 713 1.96 12.01 -43.90
C GLY A 713 1.22 13.24 -44.41
N THR A 714 -0.11 13.16 -44.52
CA THR A 714 -0.95 14.31 -44.88
C THR A 714 -1.05 15.38 -43.78
N ASN A 715 -0.63 15.04 -42.56
CA ASN A 715 -0.51 15.96 -41.44
C ASN A 715 0.92 16.51 -41.26
N GLY A 716 1.82 16.28 -42.23
CA GLY A 716 3.18 16.81 -42.24
C GLY A 716 4.25 15.86 -41.69
N VAL A 717 3.88 14.64 -41.28
CA VAL A 717 4.82 13.63 -40.79
C VAL A 717 5.56 12.99 -41.96
N THR A 718 6.77 13.47 -42.25
CA THR A 718 7.52 13.09 -43.47
C THR A 718 8.72 12.18 -43.21
N GLY A 719 9.03 11.89 -41.95
CA GLY A 719 10.19 11.11 -41.54
C GLY A 719 10.50 11.32 -40.06
N THR A 720 11.70 10.93 -39.65
CA THR A 720 12.24 11.23 -38.31
C THR A 720 13.49 12.09 -38.41
N ALA A 721 13.79 12.82 -37.34
CA ALA A 721 15.00 13.59 -37.12
C ALA A 721 15.57 13.26 -35.74
N SER A 722 16.89 13.20 -35.64
CA SER A 722 17.58 12.96 -34.37
C SER A 722 17.68 14.26 -33.58
N ILE A 723 17.28 14.24 -32.32
CA ILE A 723 17.48 15.32 -31.37
C ILE A 723 18.52 14.86 -30.36
N LYS A 724 19.72 15.44 -30.43
CA LYS A 724 20.77 15.25 -29.44
C LYS A 724 20.66 16.30 -28.34
N LEU A 725 20.55 15.84 -27.10
CA LEU A 725 20.44 16.65 -25.89
C LEU A 725 21.68 16.48 -25.02
N ASP A 726 22.42 17.55 -24.84
CA ASP A 726 23.53 17.60 -23.88
C ASP A 726 23.09 18.40 -22.62
N THR A 727 23.50 17.96 -21.44
CA THR A 727 23.26 18.69 -20.18
C THR A 727 24.28 18.29 -19.12
N ASP A 728 24.52 19.18 -18.15
CA ASP A 728 25.25 18.86 -16.92
C ASP A 728 24.26 18.31 -15.88
N ILE A 729 24.22 16.99 -15.73
CA ILE A 729 23.24 16.29 -14.89
C ILE A 729 23.34 16.61 -13.39
N GLU A 730 24.48 17.12 -12.94
CA GLU A 730 24.67 17.60 -11.57
C GLU A 730 23.97 18.94 -11.33
N LYS A 731 23.64 19.69 -12.40
CA LYS A 731 23.03 21.01 -12.33
C LYS A 731 21.58 21.06 -12.80
N GLY A 732 21.14 20.08 -13.59
CA GLY A 732 19.80 20.02 -14.14
C GLY A 732 19.63 18.87 -15.12
N PHE A 733 18.39 18.59 -15.49
CA PHE A 733 18.06 17.62 -16.53
C PHE A 733 17.16 18.26 -17.60
N VAL A 734 16.92 17.53 -18.68
CA VAL A 734 16.02 17.98 -19.74
C VAL A 734 14.77 17.11 -19.74
N ARG A 735 13.59 17.72 -19.84
CA ARG A 735 12.31 17.06 -20.09
C ARG A 735 11.93 17.22 -21.55
N VAL A 736 11.65 16.12 -22.22
CA VAL A 736 11.10 16.12 -23.59
C VAL A 736 9.65 15.69 -23.52
N ASN A 737 8.74 16.55 -23.97
CA ASN A 737 7.30 16.41 -23.80
C ASN A 737 6.94 16.14 -22.33
N SER A 738 6.53 14.91 -22.00
CA SER A 738 6.22 14.45 -20.64
C SER A 738 7.32 13.60 -20.00
N VAL A 739 8.41 13.31 -20.70
CA VAL A 739 9.46 12.37 -20.25
C VAL A 739 10.70 13.12 -19.75
N ASP A 740 11.09 12.82 -18.52
CA ASP A 740 12.35 13.31 -17.94
C ASP A 740 13.52 12.50 -18.49
N ILE A 741 14.56 13.16 -18.98
CA ILE A 741 15.79 12.50 -19.42
C ILE A 741 16.78 12.50 -18.27
N ASN A 742 16.67 11.47 -17.42
CA ASN A 742 17.51 11.28 -16.23
C ASN A 742 17.77 9.79 -15.98
N ASN A 743 18.57 9.47 -14.94
CA ASN A 743 18.96 8.08 -14.62
C ASN A 743 17.83 7.19 -14.08
N THR A 744 16.68 7.77 -13.71
CA THR A 744 15.52 7.01 -13.22
C THR A 744 14.54 6.64 -14.32
N THR A 745 14.67 7.23 -15.51
CA THR A 745 13.76 6.98 -16.63
C THR A 745 14.11 5.66 -17.33
N PRO A 746 13.15 4.73 -17.46
CA PRO A 746 13.36 3.47 -18.17
C PRO A 746 13.96 3.66 -19.57
N GLY A 747 15.06 2.96 -19.85
CA GLY A 747 15.75 3.02 -21.14
C GLY A 747 16.69 4.22 -21.35
N VAL A 748 16.82 5.14 -20.39
CA VAL A 748 17.79 6.24 -20.44
C VAL A 748 19.08 5.85 -19.72
N THR A 749 20.17 5.63 -20.47
CA THR A 749 21.47 5.20 -19.92
C THR A 749 22.54 6.29 -19.90
N MET A 750 22.39 7.34 -20.73
CA MET A 750 23.34 8.46 -20.84
C MET A 750 22.60 9.80 -20.87
N PRO A 751 21.95 10.23 -19.78
CA PRO A 751 21.15 11.45 -19.78
C PRO A 751 21.94 12.74 -20.07
N GLN A 752 23.25 12.76 -19.79
CA GLN A 752 24.14 13.89 -20.05
C GLN A 752 24.41 14.16 -21.55
N SER A 753 24.18 13.16 -22.41
CA SER A 753 24.36 13.23 -23.87
C SER A 753 23.36 12.28 -24.53
N TRP A 754 22.08 12.49 -24.26
CA TRP A 754 21.00 11.65 -24.77
C TRP A 754 20.69 11.96 -26.24
N THR A 755 20.19 10.99 -26.99
CA THR A 755 19.73 11.19 -28.37
C THR A 755 18.46 10.39 -28.60
N GLY A 756 17.44 11.04 -29.13
CA GLY A 756 16.16 10.41 -29.49
C GLY A 756 15.75 10.76 -30.91
N ALA A 757 15.02 9.86 -31.56
CA ALA A 757 14.41 10.10 -32.87
C ALA A 757 12.98 10.62 -32.72
N TYR A 758 12.68 11.77 -33.31
CA TYR A 758 11.37 12.41 -33.27
C TYR A 758 10.83 12.64 -34.67
N PHE A 759 9.50 12.63 -34.82
CA PHE A 759 8.85 12.78 -36.12
C PHE A 759 9.00 14.21 -36.66
N LYS A 760 9.41 14.33 -37.92
CA LYS A 760 9.48 15.61 -38.63
C LYS A 760 8.09 16.20 -38.79
N GLY A 761 7.97 17.52 -38.67
CA GLY A 761 6.70 18.23 -38.83
C GLY A 761 5.77 18.17 -37.61
N VAL A 762 6.16 17.49 -36.53
CA VAL A 762 5.42 17.48 -35.26
C VAL A 762 6.15 18.35 -34.23
N PRO A 763 5.48 19.33 -33.61
CA PRO A 763 6.09 20.14 -32.56
C PRO A 763 6.46 19.30 -31.33
N VAL A 764 7.71 19.38 -30.89
CA VAL A 764 8.26 18.73 -29.69
C VAL A 764 8.57 19.80 -28.66
N LYS A 765 8.08 19.61 -27.43
CA LYS A 765 8.33 20.52 -26.31
C LYS A 765 9.56 20.04 -25.54
N ILE A 766 10.52 20.91 -25.30
CA ILE A 766 11.73 20.59 -24.55
C ILE A 766 11.90 21.62 -23.43
N LYS A 767 12.09 21.14 -22.20
CA LYS A 767 12.23 21.99 -21.01
C LYS A 767 13.51 21.66 -20.25
N ALA A 768 14.28 22.68 -19.91
CA ALA A 768 15.38 22.59 -18.97
C ALA A 768 14.84 22.64 -17.54
N VAL A 769 15.15 21.63 -16.74
CA VAL A 769 14.71 21.52 -15.34
C VAL A 769 15.94 21.59 -14.44
N PRO A 770 16.16 22.71 -13.72
CA PRO A 770 17.34 22.86 -12.86
C PRO A 770 17.26 21.94 -11.64
N GLN A 771 18.41 21.42 -11.21
CA GLN A 771 18.57 20.81 -9.90
C GLN A 771 18.54 21.89 -8.81
N LYS A 772 18.34 21.46 -7.57
CA LYS A 772 18.38 22.35 -6.40
C LYS A 772 19.69 23.14 -6.36
N GLY A 773 19.60 24.46 -6.15
CA GLY A 773 20.75 25.37 -6.10
C GLY A 773 21.20 25.91 -7.46
N TYR A 774 20.53 25.52 -8.55
CA TYR A 774 20.81 26.01 -9.90
C TYR A 774 19.58 26.68 -10.51
N VAL A 775 19.83 27.49 -11.54
CA VAL A 775 18.81 28.03 -12.43
C VAL A 775 19.19 27.76 -13.88
N PHE A 776 18.19 27.68 -14.75
CA PHE A 776 18.42 27.70 -16.19
C PHE A 776 19.12 29.02 -16.57
N ASP A 777 20.15 28.93 -17.41
CA ASP A 777 20.89 30.08 -17.91
C ASP A 777 20.52 30.39 -19.36
N HIS A 778 20.77 29.44 -20.27
CA HIS A 778 20.41 29.54 -21.69
C HIS A 778 20.46 28.17 -22.37
N TRP A 779 19.97 28.12 -23.61
CA TRP A 779 20.15 27.00 -24.53
C TRP A 779 21.33 27.27 -25.47
N GLU A 780 22.20 26.29 -25.71
CA GLU A 780 23.08 26.29 -26.88
C GLU A 780 22.43 25.50 -28.02
N GLY A 781 22.50 26.01 -29.26
CA GLY A 781 21.96 25.36 -30.45
C GLY A 781 20.57 25.84 -30.89
N VAL A 782 19.90 26.69 -30.08
CA VAL A 782 18.66 27.40 -30.45
C VAL A 782 18.69 28.83 -29.92
N GLU A 783 18.03 29.75 -30.62
CA GLU A 783 17.91 31.17 -30.23
C GLU A 783 16.63 31.40 -29.42
N GLU A 784 16.57 30.88 -28.18
CA GLU A 784 15.43 31.06 -27.28
C GLU A 784 15.90 31.34 -25.85
N VAL A 785 15.17 32.21 -25.13
CA VAL A 785 15.52 32.67 -23.78
C VAL A 785 14.69 31.99 -22.69
N SER A 786 13.56 31.39 -23.07
CA SER A 786 12.73 30.58 -22.17
C SER A 786 13.40 29.27 -21.76
N ASP A 787 13.14 28.82 -20.52
CA ASP A 787 13.54 27.49 -20.03
C ASP A 787 12.86 26.34 -20.79
N THR A 788 11.85 26.68 -21.59
CA THR A 788 11.03 25.77 -22.38
C THR A 788 11.00 26.26 -23.82
N ILE A 789 11.38 25.38 -24.74
CA ILE A 789 11.32 25.58 -26.19
C ILE A 789 10.30 24.63 -26.81
N THR A 790 9.70 25.05 -27.93
CA THR A 790 8.94 24.16 -28.81
C THR A 790 9.60 24.19 -30.17
N ILE A 791 10.09 23.03 -30.62
CA ILE A 791 10.77 22.89 -31.90
C ILE A 791 9.96 21.99 -32.82
N THR A 792 9.95 22.28 -34.12
CA THR A 792 9.37 21.38 -35.12
C THR A 792 10.53 20.79 -35.93
N PRO A 793 10.93 19.53 -35.68
CA PRO A 793 12.10 18.96 -36.33
C PRO A 793 11.92 18.92 -37.85
N THR A 794 12.93 19.39 -38.58
CA THR A 794 13.01 19.30 -40.06
C THR A 794 14.24 18.50 -40.51
N GLY A 795 15.25 18.41 -39.64
CA GLY A 795 16.47 17.62 -39.78
C GLY A 795 17.09 17.40 -38.41
N ASP A 796 18.25 16.75 -38.35
CA ASP A 796 18.93 16.45 -37.10
C ASP A 796 19.36 17.73 -36.37
N MET A 797 19.25 17.72 -35.04
CA MET A 797 19.51 18.88 -34.20
C MET A 797 20.35 18.50 -32.99
N LYS A 798 21.15 19.46 -32.53
CA LYS A 798 21.91 19.37 -31.29
C LYS A 798 21.56 20.55 -30.40
N ILE A 799 21.07 20.27 -29.21
CA ILE A 799 20.66 21.27 -28.22
C ILE A 799 21.36 20.95 -26.90
N LYS A 800 21.78 21.98 -26.18
CA LYS A 800 22.33 21.82 -24.83
C LYS A 800 21.65 22.76 -23.84
N ALA A 801 21.17 22.20 -22.73
CA ALA A 801 20.71 22.98 -21.60
C ALA A 801 21.91 23.44 -20.76
N VAL A 802 22.05 24.75 -20.54
CA VAL A 802 23.09 25.31 -19.67
C VAL A 802 22.44 25.83 -18.40
N PHE A 803 22.99 25.41 -17.26
CA PHE A 803 22.57 25.83 -15.93
C PHE A 803 23.72 26.56 -15.23
N LYS A 804 23.37 27.55 -14.40
CA LYS A 804 24.30 28.27 -13.52
C LYS A 804 23.83 28.18 -12.08
N ALA A 805 24.74 28.37 -11.13
CA ALA A 805 24.37 28.46 -9.72
C ALA A 805 23.34 29.60 -9.55
N ALA A 806 22.30 29.33 -8.76
CA ALA A 806 21.38 30.38 -8.35
C ALA A 806 22.20 31.43 -7.57
N ALA A 807 22.21 32.68 -8.03
CA ALA A 807 22.87 33.74 -7.28
C ALA A 807 22.21 33.83 -5.90
N GLY A 808 22.99 33.67 -4.82
CA GLY A 808 22.48 33.75 -3.45
C GLY A 808 21.85 35.12 -3.23
N GLN A 809 20.53 35.17 -3.08
CA GLN A 809 19.84 36.42 -2.82
C GLN A 809 20.16 36.86 -1.39
N GLU A 810 20.76 38.03 -1.22
CA GLU A 810 20.97 38.60 0.11
C GLU A 810 19.71 39.34 0.57
N TYR A 811 19.39 39.20 1.85
CA TYR A 811 18.29 39.92 2.49
C TYR A 811 18.82 40.78 3.63
N LYS A 812 18.28 42.00 3.73
CA LYS A 812 18.57 42.89 4.85
C LYS A 812 17.89 42.38 6.12
N VAL A 813 18.68 42.18 7.16
CA VAL A 813 18.22 41.87 8.52
C VAL A 813 18.61 43.02 9.42
N SER A 814 17.61 43.57 10.11
CA SER A 814 17.80 44.72 11.00
C SER A 814 17.07 44.56 12.33
N GLY A 815 17.40 45.40 13.31
CA GLY A 815 16.72 45.39 14.59
C GLY A 815 17.26 46.44 15.55
N TYR A 816 16.66 46.49 16.74
CA TYR A 816 17.04 47.38 17.82
C TYR A 816 17.51 46.59 19.04
N ILE A 817 18.60 47.04 19.67
CA ILE A 817 19.11 46.51 20.94
C ILE A 817 18.93 47.59 22.01
N ASN A 818 18.48 47.16 23.19
CA ASN A 818 18.31 48.04 24.33
C ASN A 818 18.94 47.44 25.59
N PRO A 819 19.94 48.11 26.19
CA PRO A 819 20.46 47.69 27.48
C PRO A 819 19.41 47.81 28.60
N GLU A 820 19.41 46.89 29.56
CA GLU A 820 18.50 46.89 30.72
C GLU A 820 19.00 47.80 31.85
N VAL A 821 19.37 49.03 31.51
CA VAL A 821 19.92 50.03 32.43
C VAL A 821 19.33 51.39 32.10
N ASP A 822 18.97 52.15 33.13
CA ASP A 822 18.56 53.55 33.00
C ASP A 822 19.80 54.44 32.90
N SER A 823 19.92 55.17 31.80
CA SER A 823 21.02 56.09 31.53
C SER A 823 20.49 57.36 30.84
N ILE A 824 21.08 58.50 31.18
CA ILE A 824 20.83 59.78 30.48
C ILE A 824 21.81 60.03 29.33
N ALA A 825 22.80 59.14 29.13
CA ALA A 825 23.79 59.27 28.05
C ALA A 825 23.17 58.92 26.69
N SER A 826 23.33 59.83 25.71
CA SER A 826 22.73 59.68 24.38
C SER A 826 23.32 58.53 23.56
N ASP A 827 24.54 58.11 23.87
CA ASP A 827 25.30 57.06 23.15
C ASP A 827 25.21 55.68 23.86
N PHE A 828 24.36 55.55 24.87
CA PHE A 828 24.33 54.35 25.71
C PHE A 828 23.92 53.08 24.95
N LYS A 829 23.08 53.24 23.91
CA LYS A 829 22.60 52.16 23.03
C LYS A 829 23.52 51.89 21.83
N ALA A 830 24.57 52.68 21.65
CA ALA A 830 25.51 52.51 20.55
C ALA A 830 26.50 51.37 20.78
N GLN A 831 27.14 50.92 19.70
CA GLN A 831 28.30 50.04 19.70
C GLN A 831 28.09 48.63 20.28
N PHE A 832 26.86 48.10 20.25
CA PHE A 832 26.66 46.66 20.41
C PHE A 832 27.02 45.96 19.09
N LYS A 833 27.89 44.95 19.16
CA LYS A 833 28.25 44.13 18.01
C LYS A 833 27.23 43.01 17.85
N VAL A 834 26.58 42.96 16.70
CA VAL A 834 25.70 41.86 16.27
C VAL A 834 26.43 41.08 15.19
N GLU A 835 26.82 39.85 15.47
CA GLU A 835 27.59 39.02 14.54
C GLU A 835 26.91 37.69 14.27
N VAL A 836 27.09 37.17 13.05
CA VAL A 836 26.63 35.84 12.68
C VAL A 836 27.65 34.81 13.19
N VAL A 837 27.18 33.87 14.01
CA VAL A 837 28.05 32.85 14.60
C VAL A 837 28.70 32.01 13.48
N GLY A 838 30.03 31.94 13.50
CA GLY A 838 30.81 31.17 12.53
C GLY A 838 31.05 31.87 11.19
N GLN A 839 30.64 33.13 11.02
CA GLN A 839 30.83 33.89 9.77
C GLN A 839 31.45 35.27 10.04
N GLN A 840 32.10 35.85 9.03
CA GLN A 840 32.69 37.20 9.11
C GLN A 840 31.68 38.31 8.77
N ILE A 841 30.41 38.13 9.18
CA ILE A 841 29.32 39.07 8.94
C ILE A 841 28.90 39.67 10.28
N TYR A 842 28.94 41.00 10.40
CA TYR A 842 28.51 41.70 11.61
C TYR A 842 28.05 43.14 11.32
N ALA A 843 27.30 43.71 12.27
CA ALA A 843 26.95 45.12 12.32
C ALA A 843 27.14 45.68 13.74
N MET A 844 27.32 47.00 13.84
CA MET A 844 27.37 47.72 15.11
C MET A 844 26.11 48.56 15.26
N THR A 845 25.57 48.65 16.47
CA THR A 845 24.42 49.53 16.72
C THR A 845 24.78 51.01 16.69
N ASP A 846 23.87 51.83 16.17
CA ASP A 846 23.93 53.29 16.25
C ASP A 846 23.48 53.82 17.64
N GLU A 847 23.48 55.15 17.83
CA GLU A 847 23.04 55.81 19.07
C GLU A 847 21.59 55.50 19.48
N LYS A 848 20.75 55.06 18.54
CA LYS A 848 19.36 54.66 18.80
C LYS A 848 19.23 53.16 19.10
N GLY A 849 20.33 52.41 19.05
CA GLY A 849 20.37 50.95 19.22
C GLY A 849 20.08 50.17 17.94
N TYR A 850 19.99 50.83 16.78
CA TYR A 850 19.64 50.19 15.51
C TYR A 850 20.86 49.54 14.86
N PHE A 851 20.69 48.33 14.32
CA PHE A 851 21.66 47.67 13.45
C PHE A 851 20.99 47.20 12.15
N GLU A 852 21.78 47.11 11.08
CA GLU A 852 21.40 46.52 9.79
C GLU A 852 22.60 45.73 9.23
N MET A 853 22.35 44.53 8.70
CA MET A 853 23.33 43.73 7.95
C MET A 853 22.66 42.95 6.82
N SER A 854 23.42 42.65 5.77
CA SER A 854 22.99 41.75 4.69
C SER A 854 23.35 40.31 5.03
N LEU A 855 22.36 39.40 5.01
CA LEU A 855 22.56 37.97 5.17
C LEU A 855 22.23 37.23 3.86
N PRO A 856 23.04 36.27 3.43
CA PRO A 856 22.68 35.39 2.33
C PRO A 856 21.38 34.63 2.60
N SER A 857 20.64 34.28 1.56
CA SER A 857 19.53 33.34 1.70
C SER A 857 20.05 31.97 2.14
N SER A 858 19.43 31.40 3.17
CA SER A 858 19.83 30.10 3.72
C SER A 858 18.59 29.31 4.14
N GLU A 859 18.59 28.02 3.83
CA GLU A 859 17.57 27.06 4.31
C GLU A 859 17.73 26.73 5.79
N THR A 860 18.92 26.97 6.35
CA THR A 860 19.19 26.85 7.79
C THR A 860 19.22 28.23 8.41
N ALA A 861 18.50 28.38 9.52
CA ALA A 861 18.44 29.66 10.21
C ALA A 861 19.80 30.01 10.85
N TYR A 862 20.15 31.28 10.80
CA TYR A 862 21.36 31.83 11.41
C TYR A 862 21.24 31.89 12.93
N ALA A 863 22.38 31.78 13.61
CA ALA A 863 22.54 32.18 15.00
C ALA A 863 23.29 33.52 15.05
N LEU A 864 22.74 34.48 15.80
CA LEU A 864 23.36 35.77 16.03
C LEU A 864 23.92 35.83 17.44
N LYS A 865 25.11 36.40 17.60
CA LYS A 865 25.68 36.75 18.90
C LYS A 865 25.71 38.27 19.04
N VAL A 866 25.15 38.76 20.14
CA VAL A 866 25.19 40.17 20.51
C VAL A 866 26.12 40.35 21.70
N SER A 867 27.07 41.27 21.58
CA SER A 867 28.09 41.51 22.61
C SER A 867 28.53 42.97 22.69
N LYS A 868 28.95 43.38 23.88
CA LYS A 868 29.60 44.68 24.18
C LYS A 868 30.37 44.54 25.49
N PRO A 869 31.56 45.15 25.65
CA PRO A 869 32.27 45.16 26.93
C PRO A 869 31.38 45.66 28.08
N GLY A 870 31.43 44.97 29.22
CA GLY A 870 30.58 45.27 30.38
C GLY A 870 29.18 44.65 30.33
N TYR A 871 28.82 43.96 29.25
CA TYR A 871 27.51 43.32 29.07
C TYR A 871 27.65 41.81 28.88
N LEU A 872 26.72 41.08 29.48
CA LEU A 872 26.62 39.65 29.29
C LEU A 872 26.19 39.35 27.85
N SER A 873 27.00 38.60 27.10
CA SER A 873 26.70 38.31 25.69
C SER A 873 25.43 37.47 25.53
N ARG A 874 24.68 37.67 24.45
CA ARG A 874 23.43 36.96 24.16
C ARG A 874 23.49 36.29 22.80
N GLU A 875 23.13 35.01 22.73
CA GLU A 875 22.95 34.29 21.47
C GLU A 875 21.46 34.20 21.12
N VAL A 876 21.10 34.50 19.88
CA VAL A 876 19.73 34.37 19.35
C VAL A 876 19.77 33.40 18.17
N LYS A 877 19.05 32.28 18.33
CA LYS A 877 18.95 31.22 17.31
C LYS A 877 17.72 31.45 16.42
N ASN A 878 17.68 30.72 15.30
CA ASN A 878 16.55 30.68 14.39
C ASN A 878 16.25 32.00 13.63
N VAL A 879 17.28 32.78 13.31
CA VAL A 879 17.14 33.99 12.47
C VAL A 879 17.13 33.60 10.99
N THR A 880 16.01 33.82 10.29
CA THR A 880 15.87 33.47 8.88
C THR A 880 16.09 34.69 7.98
N ALA A 881 16.75 34.46 6.83
CA ALA A 881 16.96 35.45 5.79
C ALA A 881 16.28 34.96 4.51
N SER A 882 14.97 35.19 4.40
CA SER A 882 14.15 34.85 3.21
C SER A 882 13.43 36.06 2.62
N LYS A 883 13.47 37.20 3.31
CA LYS A 883 12.98 38.52 2.91
C LYS A 883 13.62 39.58 3.79
N GLU A 884 13.57 40.84 3.37
CA GLU A 884 13.94 41.96 4.25
C GLU A 884 13.09 41.91 5.53
N THR A 885 13.75 41.84 6.69
CA THR A 885 13.07 41.59 7.97
C THR A 885 13.69 42.42 9.08
N VAL A 886 12.84 42.99 9.93
CA VAL A 886 13.21 43.58 11.21
C VAL A 886 13.01 42.52 12.29
N ILE A 887 14.07 41.92 12.81
CA ILE A 887 14.02 40.78 13.75
C ILE A 887 13.85 41.20 15.21
N PHE A 888 14.19 42.45 15.53
CA PHE A 888 13.92 43.07 16.84
C PHE A 888 13.33 44.46 16.60
N PRO A 889 12.00 44.61 16.51
CA PRO A 889 11.39 45.90 16.18
C PRO A 889 11.60 46.92 17.31
N LYS A 890 11.44 48.20 17.01
CA LYS A 890 11.69 49.28 17.98
C LYS A 890 10.81 49.19 19.23
N GLU A 891 9.60 48.65 19.05
CA GLU A 891 8.60 48.44 20.10
C GLU A 891 8.94 47.23 21.00
N ALA A 892 9.79 46.31 20.52
CA ALA A 892 10.26 45.13 21.25
C ALA A 892 11.75 44.86 20.94
N PRO A 893 12.67 45.73 21.41
CA PRO A 893 14.10 45.59 21.15
C PRO A 893 14.69 44.39 21.90
N LEU A 894 15.79 43.86 21.39
CA LEU A 894 16.55 42.81 22.08
C LEU A 894 17.20 43.39 23.34
N ILE A 895 16.87 42.83 24.50
CA ILE A 895 17.40 43.29 25.78
C ILE A 895 18.74 42.64 26.08
N LEU A 896 19.73 43.46 26.48
CA LEU A 896 21.05 43.03 26.96
C LEU A 896 21.28 43.50 28.40
N TRP A 897 21.84 42.62 29.24
CA TRP A 897 22.12 42.87 30.65
C TRP A 897 23.55 43.36 30.84
N ALA A 898 23.70 44.52 31.47
CA ALA A 898 24.97 45.01 31.96
C ALA A 898 25.38 44.23 33.22
N GLY A 899 26.68 44.12 33.48
CA GLY A 899 27.21 43.57 34.72
C GLY A 899 28.30 42.51 34.56
N ASP A 900 28.54 42.01 33.34
CA ASP A 900 29.66 41.11 33.02
C ASP A 900 30.90 41.96 32.66
N SER A 901 31.49 42.54 33.70
CA SER A 901 32.63 43.46 33.61
C SER A 901 33.91 42.78 33.13
N ASN A 902 34.06 41.49 33.43
CA ASN A 902 35.25 40.72 33.14
C ASN A 902 35.14 39.91 31.84
N SER A 903 33.96 39.91 31.22
CA SER A 903 33.64 39.16 30.00
C SER A 903 33.86 37.65 30.14
N ASP A 904 33.61 37.10 31.35
CA ASP A 904 33.73 35.67 31.63
C ASP A 904 32.46 34.88 31.24
N GLY A 905 31.40 35.57 30.80
CA GLY A 905 30.13 34.97 30.41
C GLY A 905 29.16 34.77 31.58
N SER A 906 29.43 35.40 32.73
CA SER A 906 28.63 35.33 33.93
C SER A 906 28.63 36.66 34.68
N ILE A 907 27.50 37.06 35.24
CA ILE A 907 27.39 38.22 36.14
C ILE A 907 27.49 37.68 37.58
N ASN A 908 28.62 37.82 38.24
CA ASN A 908 28.86 37.21 39.55
C ASN A 908 29.72 38.09 40.48
N MET A 909 30.20 37.53 41.60
CA MET A 909 31.00 38.27 42.58
C MET A 909 32.32 38.78 42.01
N SER A 910 32.87 38.12 40.99
CA SER A 910 34.07 38.57 40.28
C SER A 910 33.88 39.94 39.65
N ASP A 911 32.68 40.23 39.14
CA ASP A 911 32.33 41.54 38.57
C ASP A 911 32.23 42.62 39.64
N VAL A 912 31.60 42.29 40.76
CA VAL A 912 31.54 43.19 41.92
C VAL A 912 32.96 43.51 42.41
N ILE A 913 33.86 42.52 42.43
CA ILE A 913 35.27 42.71 42.79
C ILE A 913 36.00 43.59 41.77
N GLN A 914 35.71 43.46 40.47
CA GLN A 914 36.31 44.34 39.46
C GLN A 914 35.93 45.80 39.69
N LEU A 915 34.64 46.04 39.94
CA LEU A 915 34.10 47.36 40.21
C LEU A 915 34.64 47.93 41.53
N ALA A 916 34.71 47.12 42.60
CA ALA A 916 35.21 47.53 43.91
C ALA A 916 36.65 48.10 43.87
N LYS A 917 37.50 47.64 42.94
CA LYS A 917 38.89 48.13 42.78
C LYS A 917 38.97 49.60 42.36
N ILE A 918 37.91 50.12 41.78
CA ILE A 918 37.84 51.47 41.18
C ILE A 918 36.60 52.22 41.68
N PHE A 919 35.97 51.73 42.75
CA PHE A 919 34.77 52.32 43.34
C PHE A 919 35.07 53.74 43.84
N GLY A 920 34.19 54.67 43.49
CA GLY A 920 34.32 56.10 43.77
C GLY A 920 35.18 56.88 42.77
N SER A 921 35.73 56.24 41.73
CA SER A 921 36.43 56.96 40.66
C SER A 921 35.45 57.66 39.71
N VAL A 922 35.89 58.79 39.16
CA VAL A 922 35.11 59.60 38.21
C VAL A 922 35.84 59.75 36.88
N SER A 923 35.11 60.06 35.82
CA SER A 923 35.68 60.27 34.49
C SER A 923 36.78 61.33 34.51
N GLY A 924 38.00 60.94 34.15
CA GLY A 924 39.21 61.77 34.24
C GLY A 924 40.25 61.22 35.22
N ASP A 925 39.84 60.37 36.16
CA ASP A 925 40.76 59.67 37.06
C ASP A 925 41.57 58.60 36.29
N GLY A 926 42.85 58.44 36.63
CA GLY A 926 43.73 57.48 35.93
C GLY A 926 43.34 56.01 36.12
N ASN A 927 42.49 55.69 37.09
CA ASN A 927 41.95 54.36 37.36
C ASN A 927 40.48 54.18 36.93
N TYR A 928 39.83 55.22 36.39
CA TYR A 928 38.46 55.13 35.87
C TYR A 928 38.40 54.23 34.64
N LYS A 929 37.34 53.43 34.52
CA LYS A 929 37.08 52.56 33.36
C LYS A 929 35.65 52.74 32.86
N ALA A 930 35.50 53.16 31.61
CA ALA A 930 34.19 53.44 31.02
C ALA A 930 33.29 52.19 30.88
N ASP A 931 33.87 51.00 30.68
CA ASP A 931 33.12 49.76 30.46
C ASP A 931 32.44 49.21 31.72
N VAL A 932 32.69 49.82 32.88
CA VAL A 932 32.17 49.43 34.20
C VAL A 932 31.46 50.58 34.91
N ASP A 933 31.35 51.74 34.25
CA ASP A 933 30.34 52.77 34.50
C ASP A 933 29.11 52.39 33.65
N PHE A 934 28.30 51.48 34.18
CA PHE A 934 27.24 50.82 33.43
C PHE A 934 26.07 51.76 33.14
N ASN A 935 25.82 52.77 33.96
CA ASN A 935 24.78 53.77 33.68
C ASN A 935 25.34 54.99 32.91
N LYS A 936 26.65 55.02 32.61
CA LYS A 936 27.34 56.13 31.93
C LYS A 936 27.14 57.47 32.63
N ASP A 937 27.00 57.50 33.96
CA ASP A 937 26.84 58.74 34.72
C ASP A 937 28.17 59.46 35.01
N LYS A 938 29.29 58.86 34.56
CA LYS A 938 30.68 59.29 34.74
C LYS A 938 31.23 59.07 36.16
N ASN A 939 30.54 58.34 37.03
CA ASN A 939 30.98 58.01 38.38
C ASN A 939 30.75 56.53 38.67
N ILE A 940 31.81 55.79 38.98
CA ILE A 940 31.66 54.38 39.36
C ILE A 940 31.25 54.31 40.83
N ASN A 941 29.99 53.95 41.09
CA ASN A 941 29.42 54.05 42.43
C ASN A 941 28.45 52.90 42.77
N MET A 942 27.64 53.07 43.81
CA MET A 942 26.70 52.03 44.26
C MET A 942 25.61 51.74 43.21
N LEU A 943 25.30 52.69 42.32
CA LEU A 943 24.36 52.48 41.21
C LEU A 943 24.87 51.41 40.24
N ASP A 944 26.16 51.38 39.93
CA ASP A 944 26.77 50.35 39.09
C ASP A 944 26.78 48.97 39.78
N VAL A 945 26.98 48.94 41.10
CA VAL A 945 26.85 47.71 41.90
C VAL A 945 25.41 47.19 41.89
N ILE A 946 24.41 48.08 41.98
CA ILE A 946 22.99 47.72 41.91
C ILE A 946 22.65 47.13 40.53
N ILE A 947 23.27 47.62 39.45
CA ILE A 947 23.11 47.07 38.11
C ILE A 947 23.61 45.62 38.03
N ILE A 948 24.79 45.32 38.58
CA ILE A 948 25.28 43.93 38.71
C ILE A 948 24.31 43.09 39.54
N ALA A 949 23.85 43.63 40.69
CA ALA A 949 22.98 42.90 41.62
C ALA A 949 21.63 42.49 40.98
N LYS A 950 21.11 43.27 40.04
CA LYS A 950 19.82 43.02 39.35
C LYS A 950 19.80 41.68 38.60
N ARG A 951 20.96 41.20 38.13
CA ARG A 951 21.12 39.96 37.36
C ARG A 951 22.24 39.08 37.93
N PHE A 952 22.46 39.13 39.25
CA PHE A 952 23.52 38.35 39.89
C PHE A 952 23.32 36.84 39.71
N ASN A 953 24.40 36.13 39.43
CA ASN A 953 24.50 34.73 38.98
C ASN A 953 23.96 34.42 37.57
N ALA A 954 23.57 35.43 36.77
CA ALA A 954 23.11 35.18 35.40
C ALA A 954 24.28 34.81 34.47
N THR A 955 23.98 33.97 33.49
CA THR A 955 24.84 33.52 32.39
C THR A 955 24.12 33.75 31.06
N SER A 956 24.82 33.61 29.93
CA SER A 956 24.20 33.76 28.60
C SER A 956 23.01 32.81 28.35
N MET A 957 22.88 31.72 29.12
CA MET A 957 21.78 30.76 29.02
C MET A 957 20.49 31.23 29.71
N ASP A 958 20.56 32.26 30.55
CA ASP A 958 19.42 32.75 31.34
C ASP A 958 18.54 33.78 30.59
N TYR A 959 18.97 34.18 29.38
CA TYR A 959 18.38 35.23 28.54
C TYR A 959 17.00 34.97 27.93
#